data_AF-A0A439DE56-F1
#
_entry.id   AF-A0A439DE56-F1
#
_cell.length_a   1.000
_cell.length_b   1.000
_cell.length_c   1.000
_cell.angle_alpha   90.00
_cell.angle_beta   90.00
_cell.angle_gamma   90.00
#
_symmetry.space_group_name_H-M   'P 1'
#
loop_
_entity.id
_entity.type
_entity.pdbx_description
1 polymer ?
#
loop_
_entity_poly.entity_id
_entity_poly.type
_entity_poly.pdbx_seq_one_letter_code
_entity_poly.pdbx_strand_id
1 'polypeptide(L)'
;MLRPFDTPEARLTGERSTLSPFNKVLAAAVGACLLSKGAERDTVSRELSNRLLLPVLQDRPRTSRTVVVLGYGRNPPAAAGVFMAARALKVNILALDRPGHWLSKPEYAAWCDEFIPIDRTLDAGLPYRIIAAIGEYGKPVHGIISYFDPLLPVTAAVADRLGLPTAPVRAYEVAADKFKTSEAEGHGAYRLSSLQEALTVARSGRDGIGYPLIIKPCSGCGSEGVFRAESESDVVQAVQSIDSDRHGKSFVVEKYCDGPEVDANLVLCDGELVFFEVSDDFPKDGDGVARSNGQLQNFLEVANVLPSALPASEQETLKRSLHQSLLRLGFTSGFFHLEARVQNSHMEYTMGADGTVDLREREKRPSIDPAAWLLEINARPPGQQAAWASRRTYGVDYWGLSLAFALGDSATARALAVPFQSNSQYWCQIVFIPALRGGVFQSEDVCYAEDPLTLSRLRATNSIGMAPNTSTLLWGGRFTESMDGLMVEFNESLPFDKVLYKADIQGSITFAKALCQLNLISENELAQILQGLASVEKEWDQGNFVIKPNIDEDIHTANERRLAELIGSSIAGKLHTGRSRNEQIATDMRLWARGRLAELAAVMKELLGVCAARAKLDIDVVMPGYTHMQRAQPIRFSHWLLSHATFIMGDLKRLEGVQGRIELCPLGVGALAGNPFGIDRDFLASDLGFSAVHPNSLAAVADRDFVVEILQWSSLMMAHLSRLSEDLIIYSTAEFGFVCVADAYSTGSSLMPQKKNPDSLELIRGKAGRVMGQASGFLSTIKSLPTAYNKDLQESVEPLLDCVKTSFHSLRITLGVLDTLKVNANRMKSALTADMLATDVADYLVMKGVPFRETHHMAGSVVRKAEELGVSIAEVSLADLKQISPHFDNDIAQVFDFEKSVERRSAQGGTSKASVLAQISSIEAFLAKQGNSS
;
A
#
# COMPACT_ATOMS: atom_id res chain seq x y z
N MET A 1 -16.87 18.71 7.86
CA MET A 1 -16.37 17.35 7.54
C MET A 1 -15.88 17.37 6.11
N LEU A 2 -14.71 16.79 5.83
CA LEU A 2 -14.26 16.59 4.45
C LEU A 2 -15.09 15.47 3.81
N ARG A 3 -15.32 15.54 2.50
CA ARG A 3 -16.17 14.59 1.77
C ARG A 3 -15.64 13.16 1.93
N PRO A 4 -16.49 12.14 2.16
CA PRO A 4 -16.12 10.74 1.96
C PRO A 4 -15.70 10.51 0.49
N PHE A 5 -14.87 9.49 0.25
CA PHE A 5 -14.24 9.13 -1.04
C PHE A 5 -15.21 8.76 -2.19
N ASP A 6 -16.49 9.09 -2.10
CA ASP A 6 -17.52 8.68 -3.05
C ASP A 6 -17.70 9.71 -4.18
N THR A 7 -16.85 9.61 -5.21
CA THR A 7 -17.14 9.66 -6.67
C THR A 7 -15.92 10.15 -7.49
N PRO A 8 -14.99 9.25 -7.86
CA PRO A 8 -13.77 9.57 -8.61
C PRO A 8 -14.00 10.09 -10.05
N GLU A 9 -15.16 9.81 -10.64
CA GLU A 9 -15.36 9.89 -12.09
C GLU A 9 -15.54 11.32 -12.61
N ALA A 10 -16.06 12.25 -11.80
CA ALA A 10 -16.42 13.60 -12.27
C ALA A 10 -15.21 14.52 -12.54
N ARG A 11 -14.05 14.25 -11.94
CA ARG A 11 -12.81 15.07 -12.11
C ARG A 11 -11.85 14.51 -13.16
N LEU A 12 -11.98 13.23 -13.54
CA LEU A 12 -11.08 12.56 -14.50
C LEU A 12 -11.49 12.80 -15.96
N THR A 13 -12.77 13.14 -16.21
CA THR A 13 -13.27 13.47 -17.55
C THR A 13 -13.62 14.95 -17.60
N GLY A 14 -12.81 15.76 -18.29
CA GLY A 14 -13.00 17.22 -18.45
C GLY A 14 -14.28 17.67 -19.18
N GLU A 15 -15.31 16.83 -19.26
CA GLU A 15 -16.65 17.18 -19.72
C GLU A 15 -17.67 16.75 -18.66
N ARG A 16 -18.43 17.72 -18.11
CA ARG A 16 -19.70 17.44 -17.44
C ARG A 16 -20.69 16.93 -18.50
N SER A 17 -20.58 15.65 -18.88
CA SER A 17 -21.49 15.04 -19.85
C SER A 17 -22.88 14.87 -19.23
N THR A 18 -23.87 15.49 -19.85
CA THR A 18 -25.31 15.35 -19.56
C THR A 18 -25.85 14.03 -20.12
N LEU A 19 -25.19 12.90 -19.83
CA LEU A 19 -25.63 11.60 -20.29
C LEU A 19 -26.68 11.02 -19.33
N SER A 20 -27.83 10.66 -19.91
CA SER A 20 -28.96 10.05 -19.19
C SER A 20 -28.54 8.74 -18.51
N PRO A 21 -29.27 8.28 -17.46
CA PRO A 21 -28.95 7.06 -16.72
C PRO A 21 -28.78 5.83 -17.62
N PHE A 22 -29.47 5.79 -18.76
CA PHE A 22 -29.39 4.70 -19.74
C PHE A 22 -28.03 4.64 -20.46
N ASN A 23 -27.42 5.79 -20.75
CA ASN A 23 -26.10 5.84 -21.39
C ASN A 23 -24.94 5.58 -20.40
N LYS A 24 -25.15 5.80 -19.10
CA LYS A 24 -24.20 5.41 -18.05
C LYS A 24 -24.10 3.89 -17.90
N VAL A 25 -25.23 3.19 -18.03
CA VAL A 25 -25.27 1.72 -18.05
C VAL A 25 -24.63 1.17 -19.33
N LEU A 26 -24.80 1.85 -20.47
CA LEU A 26 -24.17 1.43 -21.72
C LEU A 26 -22.64 1.67 -21.71
N ALA A 27 -22.17 2.78 -21.13
CA ALA A 27 -20.73 3.03 -20.95
C ALA A 27 -20.08 2.05 -19.96
N ALA A 28 -20.77 1.69 -18.87
CA ALA A 28 -20.34 0.64 -17.95
C ALA A 28 -20.35 -0.75 -18.62
N ALA A 29 -21.32 -1.03 -19.50
CA ALA A 29 -21.40 -2.27 -20.26
C ALA A 29 -20.32 -2.36 -21.36
N VAL A 30 -19.95 -1.25 -22.00
CA VAL A 30 -18.83 -1.19 -22.97
C VAL A 30 -17.47 -1.26 -22.25
N GLY A 31 -17.34 -0.65 -21.06
CA GLY A 31 -16.19 -0.82 -20.18
C GLY A 31 -16.00 -2.26 -19.70
N ALA A 32 -17.10 -2.96 -19.37
CA ALA A 32 -17.09 -4.38 -19.03
C ALA A 32 -16.83 -5.28 -20.26
N CYS A 33 -17.27 -4.89 -21.46
CA CYS A 33 -16.97 -5.61 -22.70
C CYS A 33 -15.50 -5.48 -23.12
N LEU A 34 -14.81 -4.40 -22.75
CA LEU A 34 -13.36 -4.26 -22.97
C LEU A 34 -12.52 -5.01 -21.92
N LEU A 35 -13.09 -5.36 -20.76
CA LEU A 35 -12.45 -6.17 -19.73
C LEU A 35 -12.60 -7.70 -19.93
N SER A 36 -13.38 -8.14 -20.91
CA SER A 36 -13.64 -9.58 -21.16
C SER A 36 -12.91 -10.20 -22.35
N LYS A 37 -11.98 -9.47 -23.00
CA LYS A 37 -11.07 -10.04 -24.00
C LYS A 37 -9.61 -9.80 -23.61
N GLY A 38 -9.01 -10.85 -23.05
CA GLY A 38 -7.57 -11.08 -22.90
C GLY A 38 -6.65 -9.85 -22.82
N ALA A 39 -6.49 -9.29 -21.62
CA ALA A 39 -5.52 -8.23 -21.37
C ALA A 39 -4.78 -8.42 -20.03
N GLU A 40 -4.16 -9.58 -19.81
CA GLU A 40 -3.24 -9.80 -18.67
C GLU A 40 -1.76 -9.94 -19.06
N ARG A 41 -1.39 -9.48 -20.27
CA ARG A 41 0.00 -9.13 -20.60
C ARG A 41 0.21 -7.64 -20.88
N ASP A 42 -0.87 -6.86 -20.85
CA ASP A 42 -0.84 -5.46 -21.30
C ASP A 42 -0.95 -4.42 -20.20
N THR A 43 -1.32 -4.72 -18.94
CA THR A 43 -1.40 -3.67 -17.89
C THR A 43 -0.04 -3.20 -17.42
N VAL A 44 0.90 -4.12 -17.16
CA VAL A 44 2.30 -3.78 -16.86
C VAL A 44 2.98 -3.17 -18.09
N SER A 45 2.75 -3.72 -19.29
CA SER A 45 3.28 -3.14 -20.52
C SER A 45 2.71 -1.77 -20.83
N ARG A 46 1.44 -1.48 -20.48
CA ARG A 46 0.78 -0.18 -20.63
C ARG A 46 1.32 0.83 -19.62
N GLU A 47 1.47 0.45 -18.35
CA GLU A 47 2.14 1.25 -17.31
C GLU A 47 3.61 1.55 -17.67
N LEU A 48 4.33 0.55 -18.18
CA LEU A 48 5.69 0.73 -18.68
C LEU A 48 5.68 1.63 -19.94
N SER A 49 4.85 1.39 -20.94
CA SER A 49 4.76 2.27 -22.13
C SER A 49 4.29 3.69 -21.80
N ASN A 50 3.60 3.89 -20.67
CA ASN A 50 3.22 5.20 -20.15
C ASN A 50 4.38 5.93 -19.44
N ARG A 51 5.45 5.23 -19.04
CA ARG A 51 6.52 5.79 -18.18
C ARG A 51 7.95 5.34 -18.48
N LEU A 52 8.23 4.74 -19.63
CA LEU A 52 9.60 4.42 -20.00
C LEU A 52 10.34 5.70 -20.42
N LEU A 53 10.88 6.42 -19.43
CA LEU A 53 12.06 7.28 -19.54
C LEU A 53 13.35 6.48 -19.85
N LEU A 54 13.24 5.16 -19.94
CA LEU A 54 14.34 4.23 -20.17
C LEU A 54 15.05 4.40 -21.53
N PRO A 55 14.38 4.74 -22.66
CA PRO A 55 15.10 5.02 -23.91
C PRO A 55 15.92 6.32 -23.85
N VAL A 56 15.52 7.31 -23.06
CA VAL A 56 16.26 8.59 -22.91
C VAL A 56 17.51 8.43 -22.03
N LEU A 57 17.50 7.45 -21.10
CA LEU A 57 18.60 7.19 -20.17
C LEU A 57 19.62 6.14 -20.67
N GLN A 58 19.28 5.34 -21.69
CA GLN A 58 20.12 4.20 -22.11
C GLN A 58 21.18 4.51 -23.19
N ASP A 59 21.05 5.60 -23.95
CA ASP A 59 21.87 5.78 -25.17
C ASP A 59 22.81 7.00 -25.19
N ARG A 60 23.12 7.59 -24.04
CA ARG A 60 24.12 8.69 -23.98
C ARG A 60 25.29 8.35 -23.06
N PRO A 61 26.54 8.34 -23.54
CA PRO A 61 27.71 8.37 -22.65
C PRO A 61 27.68 9.69 -21.88
N ARG A 62 27.29 9.66 -20.61
CA ARG A 62 27.32 10.84 -19.73
C ARG A 62 28.61 10.79 -18.92
N THR A 63 29.49 11.76 -19.16
CA THR A 63 30.60 12.09 -18.26
C THR A 63 30.02 12.39 -16.88
N SER A 64 30.63 11.89 -15.81
CA SER A 64 30.22 12.16 -14.44
C SER A 64 30.24 13.68 -14.18
N ARG A 65 29.06 14.29 -13.99
CA ARG A 65 28.88 15.71 -13.70
C ARG A 65 28.50 15.91 -12.24
N THR A 66 29.03 16.94 -11.62
CA THR A 66 28.76 17.28 -10.21
C THR A 66 27.83 18.47 -10.10
N VAL A 67 26.77 18.34 -9.29
CA VAL A 67 25.87 19.42 -8.90
C VAL A 67 26.07 19.74 -7.43
N VAL A 68 26.16 21.03 -7.11
CA VAL A 68 26.22 21.52 -5.74
C VAL A 68 24.80 21.66 -5.19
N VAL A 69 24.49 21.01 -4.08
CA VAL A 69 23.22 21.17 -3.35
C VAL A 69 23.48 22.05 -2.14
N LEU A 70 23.00 23.29 -2.22
CA LEU A 70 23.14 24.30 -1.17
C LEU A 70 21.91 24.31 -0.27
N GLY A 71 22.11 23.95 0.99
CA GLY A 71 21.12 24.14 2.03
C GLY A 71 19.88 23.25 1.96
N TYR A 72 20.03 21.99 2.35
CA TYR A 72 19.00 20.95 2.24
C TYR A 72 18.21 20.73 3.55
N GLY A 73 17.05 20.06 3.47
CA GLY A 73 16.06 19.96 4.55
C GLY A 73 16.60 19.32 5.84
N ARG A 74 15.99 19.61 7.00
CA ARG A 74 16.51 19.22 8.33
C ARG A 74 16.27 17.76 8.76
N ASN A 75 15.51 16.96 7.99
CA ASN A 75 15.04 15.63 8.41
C ASN A 75 15.35 14.52 7.37
N PRO A 76 16.14 13.48 7.69
CA PRO A 76 16.66 12.49 6.74
C PRO A 76 15.65 11.59 5.98
N PRO A 77 14.59 11.01 6.60
CA PRO A 77 13.73 10.04 5.90
C PRO A 77 12.83 10.65 4.83
N ALA A 78 12.43 11.91 5.02
CA ALA A 78 11.56 12.62 4.09
C ALA A 78 12.35 13.21 2.90
N ALA A 79 13.67 13.38 3.05
CA ALA A 79 14.50 14.17 2.14
C ALA A 79 15.32 13.34 1.11
N ALA A 80 14.88 12.11 0.76
CA ALA A 80 15.62 11.26 -0.18
C ALA A 80 15.52 11.65 -1.66
N GLY A 81 14.56 12.51 -2.03
CA GLY A 81 14.15 12.74 -3.42
C GLY A 81 15.30 13.10 -4.37
N VAL A 82 16.04 14.17 -4.06
CA VAL A 82 17.14 14.66 -4.93
C VAL A 82 18.29 13.66 -5.04
N PHE A 83 18.66 13.00 -3.95
CA PHE A 83 19.78 12.06 -3.91
C PHE A 83 19.46 10.78 -4.70
N MET A 84 18.22 10.30 -4.61
CA MET A 84 17.74 9.19 -5.44
C MET A 84 17.72 9.56 -6.92
N ALA A 85 17.26 10.76 -7.26
CA ALA A 85 17.28 11.25 -8.63
C ALA A 85 18.72 11.40 -9.17
N ALA A 86 19.64 11.90 -8.34
CA ALA A 86 21.05 12.04 -8.69
C ALA A 86 21.69 10.68 -9.02
N ARG A 87 21.44 9.67 -8.19
CA ARG A 87 21.89 8.29 -8.45
C ARG A 87 21.31 7.73 -9.75
N ALA A 88 20.03 7.96 -10.02
CA ALA A 88 19.37 7.50 -11.25
C ALA A 88 19.93 8.19 -12.50
N LEU A 89 20.25 9.48 -12.40
CA LEU A 89 20.81 10.29 -13.49
C LEU A 89 22.35 10.21 -13.59
N LYS A 90 23.01 9.48 -12.68
CA LYS A 90 24.48 9.39 -12.53
C LYS A 90 25.14 10.76 -12.37
N VAL A 91 24.54 11.60 -11.52
CA VAL A 91 25.02 12.92 -11.13
C VAL A 91 25.64 12.84 -9.75
N ASN A 92 26.84 13.40 -9.59
CA ASN A 92 27.49 13.50 -8.29
C ASN A 92 26.92 14.70 -7.53
N ILE A 93 26.80 14.58 -6.20
CA ILE A 93 26.32 15.64 -5.33
C ILE A 93 27.44 16.12 -4.40
N LEU A 94 27.77 17.41 -4.49
CA LEU A 94 28.51 18.14 -3.47
C LEU A 94 27.50 18.86 -2.57
N ALA A 95 27.38 18.45 -1.31
CA ALA A 95 26.46 19.07 -0.36
C ALA A 95 27.15 20.17 0.45
N LEU A 96 26.58 21.38 0.44
CA LEU A 96 27.03 22.51 1.25
C LEU A 96 25.95 22.88 2.28
N ASP A 97 26.23 22.65 3.56
CA ASP A 97 25.29 22.97 4.65
C ASP A 97 25.99 23.36 5.95
N ARG A 98 25.22 23.72 6.98
CA ARG A 98 25.74 24.12 8.29
C ARG A 98 26.53 22.98 8.94
N PRO A 99 27.55 23.30 9.76
CA PRO A 99 28.16 22.32 10.64
C PRO A 99 27.12 21.54 11.45
N GLY A 100 27.29 20.22 11.57
CA GLY A 100 26.37 19.35 12.33
C GLY A 100 25.09 18.96 11.58
N HIS A 101 24.93 19.33 10.31
CA HIS A 101 23.84 18.85 9.47
C HIS A 101 23.84 17.32 9.36
N TRP A 102 22.67 16.67 9.22
CA TRP A 102 22.57 15.21 9.24
C TRP A 102 23.39 14.54 8.13
N LEU A 103 23.52 15.15 6.96
CA LEU A 103 24.37 14.65 5.85
C LEU A 103 25.86 14.49 6.25
N SER A 104 26.32 15.17 7.30
CA SER A 104 27.70 15.02 7.80
C SER A 104 27.91 13.76 8.63
N LYS A 105 26.84 13.07 9.04
CA LYS A 105 26.94 11.86 9.86
C LYS A 105 27.36 10.66 9.01
N PRO A 106 28.18 9.74 9.54
CA PRO A 106 28.67 8.57 8.80
C PRO A 106 27.57 7.71 8.17
N GLU A 107 26.41 7.59 8.82
CA GLU A 107 25.26 6.81 8.34
C GLU A 107 24.65 7.36 7.03
N TYR A 108 24.91 8.63 6.67
CA TYR A 108 24.44 9.26 5.44
C TYR A 108 25.56 9.54 4.43
N ALA A 109 26.78 9.04 4.68
CA ALA A 109 27.93 9.27 3.81
C ALA A 109 27.73 8.79 2.35
N ALA A 110 26.82 7.82 2.13
CA ALA A 110 26.49 7.33 0.79
C ALA A 110 25.51 8.21 -0.01
N TRP A 111 24.97 9.27 0.60
CA TRP A 111 23.92 10.10 -0.01
C TRP A 111 24.49 11.23 -0.86
N CYS A 112 25.70 11.71 -0.55
CA CYS A 112 26.42 12.70 -1.34
C CYS A 112 27.88 12.25 -1.52
N ASP A 113 28.54 12.72 -2.58
CA ASP A 113 29.93 12.40 -2.85
C ASP A 113 30.87 13.09 -1.86
N GLU A 114 30.50 14.31 -1.45
CA GLU A 114 31.24 15.09 -0.48
C GLU A 114 30.30 16.06 0.24
N PHE A 115 30.55 16.26 1.54
CA PHE A 115 29.85 17.24 2.37
C PHE A 115 30.87 18.26 2.88
N ILE A 116 30.67 19.54 2.54
CA ILE A 116 31.52 20.63 3.05
C ILE A 116 30.67 21.52 3.97
N PRO A 117 31.00 21.59 5.27
CA PRO A 117 30.30 22.47 6.19
C PRO A 117 30.61 23.95 5.90
N ILE A 118 29.58 24.79 5.80
CA ILE A 118 29.72 26.22 5.58
C ILE A 118 28.83 27.01 6.55
N ASP A 119 29.26 28.22 6.91
CA ASP A 119 28.38 29.19 7.56
C ASP A 119 27.39 29.76 6.54
N ARG A 120 26.10 29.50 6.75
CA ARG A 120 24.98 29.89 5.89
C ARG A 120 24.29 31.19 6.32
N THR A 121 24.94 32.02 7.13
CA THR A 121 24.39 33.33 7.50
C THR A 121 24.06 34.14 6.24
N LEU A 122 22.83 34.62 6.11
CA LEU A 122 22.35 35.35 4.94
C LEU A 122 22.85 36.80 4.96
N ASP A 123 24.10 36.98 4.54
CA ASP A 123 24.77 38.28 4.43
C ASP A 123 25.45 38.44 3.05
N ALA A 124 26.02 39.62 2.79
CA ALA A 124 26.72 39.92 1.55
C ALA A 124 27.98 39.05 1.32
N GLY A 125 28.50 38.41 2.38
CA GLY A 125 29.66 37.51 2.35
C GLY A 125 29.32 36.08 1.94
N LEU A 126 28.06 35.64 2.04
CA LEU A 126 27.66 34.26 1.76
C LEU A 126 28.03 33.76 0.35
N PRO A 127 27.83 34.52 -0.75
CA PRO A 127 28.25 34.07 -2.08
C PRO A 127 29.75 33.74 -2.16
N TYR A 128 30.60 34.52 -1.50
CA TYR A 128 32.05 34.31 -1.50
C TYR A 128 32.46 33.07 -0.69
N ARG A 129 31.78 32.81 0.44
CA ARG A 129 31.98 31.59 1.23
C ARG A 129 31.61 30.33 0.44
N ILE A 130 30.51 30.38 -0.32
CA ILE A 130 30.10 29.26 -1.19
C ILE A 130 31.14 29.03 -2.28
N ILE A 131 31.60 30.09 -2.96
CA ILE A 131 32.64 29.98 -4.01
C ILE A 131 33.94 29.44 -3.43
N ALA A 132 34.34 29.88 -2.24
CA ALA A 132 35.53 29.36 -1.55
C ALA A 132 35.41 27.86 -1.25
N ALA A 133 34.27 27.41 -0.70
CA ALA A 133 34.00 25.99 -0.43
C ALA A 133 34.00 25.13 -1.70
N ILE A 134 33.44 25.64 -2.80
CA ILE A 134 33.52 24.99 -4.12
C ILE A 134 34.97 24.91 -4.60
N GLY A 135 35.78 25.94 -4.32
CA GLY A 135 37.22 25.93 -4.60
C GLY A 135 37.98 24.86 -3.81
N GLU A 136 37.64 24.68 -2.53
CA GLU A 136 38.24 23.66 -1.65
C GLU A 136 37.96 22.23 -2.13
N TYR A 137 36.78 21.97 -2.70
CA TYR A 137 36.42 20.67 -3.30
C TYR A 137 37.41 20.24 -4.39
N GLY A 138 38.02 21.18 -5.09
CA GLY A 138 39.12 20.93 -6.04
C GLY A 138 38.75 20.13 -7.30
N LYS A 139 37.48 19.76 -7.50
CA LYS A 139 36.97 19.07 -8.70
C LYS A 139 35.96 19.94 -9.45
N PRO A 140 35.76 19.74 -10.77
CA PRO A 140 34.81 20.52 -11.55
C PRO A 140 33.36 20.39 -11.06
N VAL A 141 32.68 21.53 -10.90
CA VAL A 141 31.23 21.62 -10.66
C VAL A 141 30.52 22.09 -11.93
N HIS A 142 29.33 21.57 -12.18
CA HIS A 142 28.59 21.76 -13.42
C HIS A 142 27.21 22.40 -13.22
N GLY A 143 26.80 22.57 -11.97
CA GLY A 143 25.53 23.19 -11.58
C GLY A 143 25.47 23.43 -10.08
N ILE A 144 24.59 24.32 -9.65
CA ILE A 144 24.30 24.59 -8.24
C ILE A 144 22.80 24.80 -8.07
N ILE A 145 22.22 24.22 -7.01
CA ILE A 145 20.80 24.33 -6.68
C ILE A 145 20.57 24.52 -5.19
N SER A 146 19.45 25.16 -4.85
CA SER A 146 18.90 25.26 -3.50
C SER A 146 17.40 24.98 -3.57
N TYR A 147 16.84 24.46 -2.49
CA TYR A 147 15.40 24.28 -2.31
C TYR A 147 14.85 25.16 -1.18
N PHE A 148 15.66 26.09 -0.68
CA PHE A 148 15.28 27.03 0.36
C PHE A 148 15.21 28.43 -0.23
N ASP A 149 14.02 29.04 -0.22
CA ASP A 149 13.72 30.28 -0.95
C ASP A 149 14.69 31.42 -0.65
N PRO A 150 15.07 31.69 0.62
CA PRO A 150 16.04 32.76 0.92
C PRO A 150 17.44 32.55 0.33
N LEU A 151 17.77 31.32 -0.07
CA LEU A 151 19.05 31.01 -0.71
C LEU A 151 18.98 31.02 -2.24
N LEU A 152 17.81 31.09 -2.87
CA LEU A 152 17.70 31.07 -4.33
C LEU A 152 18.40 32.28 -4.98
N PRO A 153 18.26 33.53 -4.50
CA PRO A 153 19.00 34.66 -5.08
C PRO A 153 20.52 34.52 -4.94
N VAL A 154 20.97 34.03 -3.78
CA VAL A 154 22.40 33.76 -3.51
C VAL A 154 22.92 32.66 -4.42
N THR A 155 22.13 31.60 -4.62
CA THR A 155 22.46 30.47 -5.51
C THR A 155 22.63 30.95 -6.94
N ALA A 156 21.69 31.76 -7.44
CA ALA A 156 21.76 32.36 -8.76
C ALA A 156 22.97 33.28 -8.92
N ALA A 157 23.28 34.10 -7.91
CA ALA A 157 24.47 34.96 -7.94
C ALA A 157 25.78 34.18 -7.96
N VAL A 158 25.86 33.05 -7.25
CA VAL A 158 27.01 32.15 -7.31
C VAL A 158 27.09 31.46 -8.67
N ALA A 159 25.97 30.95 -9.19
CA ALA A 159 25.90 30.31 -10.50
C ALA A 159 26.39 31.25 -11.61
N ASP A 160 25.89 32.49 -11.63
CA ASP A 160 26.28 33.53 -12.60
C ASP A 160 27.79 33.82 -12.56
N ARG A 161 28.35 34.01 -11.36
CA ARG A 161 29.80 34.23 -11.17
C ARG A 161 30.67 33.06 -11.60
N LEU A 162 30.15 31.84 -11.50
CA LEU A 162 30.85 30.62 -11.90
C LEU A 162 30.57 30.23 -13.37
N GLY A 163 29.72 30.97 -14.08
CA GLY A 163 29.30 30.64 -15.45
C GLY A 163 28.44 29.37 -15.53
N LEU A 164 27.73 29.03 -14.45
CA LEU A 164 26.81 27.89 -14.38
C LEU A 164 25.39 28.29 -14.82
N PRO A 165 24.55 27.33 -15.26
CA PRO A 165 23.17 27.62 -15.66
C PRO A 165 22.35 28.28 -14.54
N THR A 166 21.74 29.43 -14.83
CA THR A 166 20.82 30.13 -13.92
C THR A 166 19.93 31.12 -14.68
N ALA A 167 18.76 31.44 -14.14
CA ALA A 167 18.00 32.62 -14.54
C ALA A 167 18.64 33.91 -13.95
N PRO A 168 18.26 35.11 -14.42
CA PRO A 168 18.79 36.36 -13.88
C PRO A 168 18.61 36.47 -12.37
N VAL A 169 19.63 36.94 -11.65
CA VAL A 169 19.59 37.08 -10.18
C VAL A 169 18.38 37.90 -9.72
N ARG A 170 18.08 39.00 -10.44
CA ARG A 170 16.91 39.85 -10.18
C ARG A 170 15.59 39.08 -10.21
N ALA A 171 15.45 38.06 -11.06
CA ALA A 171 14.24 37.26 -11.14
C ALA A 171 13.98 36.52 -9.81
N TYR A 172 15.02 35.89 -9.26
CA TYR A 172 14.95 35.23 -7.95
C TYR A 172 14.77 36.23 -6.80
N GLU A 173 15.36 37.42 -6.88
CA GLU A 173 15.15 38.47 -5.88
C GLU A 173 13.72 39.01 -5.85
N VAL A 174 13.03 39.04 -7.00
CA VAL A 174 11.61 39.40 -7.08
C VAL A 174 10.76 38.26 -6.53
N ALA A 175 11.04 37.01 -6.93
CA ALA A 175 10.30 35.84 -6.46
C ALA A 175 10.40 35.63 -4.93
N ALA A 176 11.57 35.89 -4.33
CA ALA A 176 11.80 35.73 -2.89
C ALA A 176 11.25 36.88 -2.01
N ASP A 177 10.71 37.95 -2.61
CA ASP A 177 10.14 39.11 -1.90
C ASP A 177 8.70 39.36 -2.38
N LYS A 178 7.73 39.03 -1.52
CA LYS A 178 6.30 39.13 -1.80
C LYS A 178 5.88 40.56 -2.19
N PHE A 179 6.55 41.61 -1.68
CA PHE A 179 6.26 42.98 -2.09
C PHE A 179 6.70 43.22 -3.54
N LYS A 180 7.90 42.78 -3.90
CA LYS A 180 8.41 42.93 -5.27
C LYS A 180 7.59 42.13 -6.28
N THR A 181 7.09 40.96 -5.88
CA THR A 181 6.15 40.17 -6.69
C THR A 181 4.87 40.96 -6.94
N SER A 182 4.25 41.54 -5.90
CA SER A 182 3.06 42.37 -6.05
C SER A 182 3.30 43.64 -6.89
N GLU A 183 4.49 44.25 -6.78
CA GLU A 183 4.89 45.39 -7.61
C GLU A 183 5.02 44.98 -9.09
N ALA A 184 5.66 43.84 -9.36
CA ALA A 184 5.87 43.33 -10.72
C ALA A 184 4.56 42.95 -11.42
N GLU A 185 3.57 42.47 -10.68
CA GLU A 185 2.24 42.13 -11.21
C GLU A 185 1.26 43.32 -11.20
N GLY A 186 1.68 44.48 -10.67
CA GLY A 186 0.89 45.71 -10.70
C GLY A 186 -0.31 45.69 -9.76
N HIS A 187 -0.26 44.93 -8.66
CA HIS A 187 -1.37 44.78 -7.72
C HIS A 187 -1.67 46.04 -6.90
N GLY A 188 -0.70 46.98 -6.81
CA GLY A 188 -0.78 48.12 -5.89
C GLY A 188 -0.58 47.63 -4.45
N ALA A 189 0.66 47.69 -3.96
CA ALA A 189 1.03 47.23 -2.63
C ALA A 189 1.94 48.26 -1.95
N TYR A 190 1.97 48.25 -0.61
CA TYR A 190 2.85 49.08 0.21
C TYR A 190 3.80 48.22 1.01
N ARG A 191 5.09 48.57 1.02
CA ARG A 191 6.09 48.02 1.94
C ARG A 191 6.20 48.94 3.15
N LEU A 192 5.74 48.46 4.29
CA LEU A 192 5.67 49.24 5.53
C LEU A 192 6.54 48.60 6.61
N SER A 193 6.82 49.34 7.67
CA SER A 193 7.63 48.85 8.80
C SER A 193 7.06 49.20 10.17
N SER A 194 5.92 49.87 10.22
CA SER A 194 5.27 50.27 11.47
C SER A 194 3.75 50.16 11.41
N LEU A 195 3.15 49.94 12.57
CA LEU A 195 1.70 49.91 12.74
C LEU A 195 1.03 51.24 12.32
N GLN A 196 1.68 52.37 12.61
CA GLN A 196 1.12 53.68 12.29
C GLN A 196 0.99 53.90 10.78
N GLU A 197 2.00 53.49 10.01
CA GLU A 197 1.95 53.51 8.55
C GLU A 197 0.82 52.63 8.01
N ALA A 198 0.67 51.41 8.56
CA ALA A 198 -0.36 50.47 8.15
C ALA A 198 -1.78 51.02 8.38
N LEU A 199 -2.02 51.62 9.55
CA LEU A 199 -3.30 52.27 9.86
C LEU A 199 -3.57 53.47 8.95
N THR A 200 -2.55 54.25 8.60
CA THR A 200 -2.70 55.37 7.66
C THR A 200 -3.09 54.89 6.26
N VAL A 201 -2.44 53.84 5.74
CA VAL A 201 -2.79 53.25 4.44
C VAL A 201 -4.22 52.73 4.47
N ALA A 202 -4.57 51.91 5.48
CA ALA A 202 -5.90 51.30 5.62
C ALA A 202 -7.04 52.35 5.71
N ARG A 203 -6.83 53.46 6.44
CA ARG A 203 -7.82 54.55 6.56
C ARG A 203 -7.97 55.35 5.27
N SER A 204 -6.89 55.51 4.51
CA SER A 204 -6.89 56.39 3.34
C SER A 204 -7.67 55.80 2.16
N GLY A 205 -7.79 54.48 2.06
CA GLY A 205 -8.36 53.81 0.90
C GLY A 205 -7.59 54.07 -0.41
N ARG A 206 -6.40 54.65 -0.32
CA ARG A 206 -5.61 55.10 -1.48
C ARG A 206 -5.22 53.90 -2.33
N ASP A 207 -5.19 54.10 -3.65
CA ASP A 207 -4.86 53.09 -4.66
C ASP A 207 -5.76 51.83 -4.60
N GLY A 208 -6.97 51.97 -4.04
CA GLY A 208 -7.93 50.87 -3.93
C GLY A 208 -7.64 49.89 -2.78
N ILE A 209 -6.73 50.23 -1.86
CA ILE A 209 -6.39 49.44 -0.68
C ILE A 209 -7.24 49.90 0.50
N GLY A 210 -8.37 49.23 0.68
CA GLY A 210 -9.27 49.36 1.83
C GLY A 210 -9.72 47.98 2.31
N TYR A 211 -10.60 47.92 3.30
CA TYR A 211 -11.08 46.64 3.84
C TYR A 211 -11.98 45.87 2.85
N PRO A 212 -11.86 44.53 2.75
CA PRO A 212 -10.81 43.71 3.36
C PRO A 212 -9.44 43.89 2.67
N LEU A 213 -8.37 43.93 3.46
CA LEU A 213 -6.98 44.04 2.98
C LEU A 213 -6.13 42.89 3.52
N ILE A 214 -4.99 42.63 2.87
CA ILE A 214 -4.01 41.63 3.30
C ILE A 214 -2.80 42.32 3.92
N ILE A 215 -2.35 41.77 5.05
CA ILE A 215 -1.06 42.07 5.68
C ILE A 215 -0.24 40.79 5.69
N LYS A 216 0.96 40.82 5.08
CA LYS A 216 1.85 39.65 4.99
C LYS A 216 3.33 40.05 5.12
N PRO A 217 4.21 39.23 5.69
CA PRO A 217 5.64 39.52 5.70
C PRO A 217 6.21 39.64 4.28
N CYS A 218 7.29 40.42 4.09
CA CYS A 218 7.94 40.51 2.77
C CYS A 218 8.59 39.17 2.36
N SER A 219 9.03 38.36 3.33
CA SER A 219 9.70 37.07 3.10
C SER A 219 9.14 36.00 4.04
N GLY A 220 9.23 34.72 3.67
CA GLY A 220 8.70 33.61 4.46
C GLY A 220 7.96 32.59 3.61
N CYS A 221 7.51 31.49 4.21
CA CYS A 221 6.84 30.38 3.52
C CYS A 221 5.67 29.84 4.37
N GLY A 222 4.74 29.10 3.75
CA GLY A 222 3.64 28.42 4.44
C GLY A 222 2.61 29.37 5.07
N SER A 223 2.41 30.54 4.48
CA SER A 223 1.44 31.57 4.92
C SER A 223 1.60 32.03 6.38
N GLU A 224 2.77 31.83 6.99
CA GLU A 224 3.09 32.32 8.34
C GLU A 224 3.06 33.85 8.37
N GLY A 225 2.27 34.41 9.29
CA GLY A 225 2.12 35.86 9.44
C GLY A 225 1.22 36.53 8.39
N VAL A 226 0.52 35.77 7.54
CA VAL A 226 -0.44 36.32 6.56
C VAL A 226 -1.81 36.48 7.21
N PHE A 227 -2.38 37.68 7.12
CA PHE A 227 -3.67 38.04 7.72
C PHE A 227 -4.55 38.82 6.76
N ARG A 228 -5.85 38.57 6.85
CA ARG A 228 -6.90 39.39 6.25
C ARG A 228 -7.44 40.29 7.35
N ALA A 229 -7.37 41.60 7.13
CA ALA A 229 -7.93 42.58 8.03
C ALA A 229 -9.25 43.11 7.46
N GLU A 230 -10.30 43.11 8.28
CA GLU A 230 -11.60 43.71 7.95
C GLU A 230 -11.84 45.01 8.72
N SER A 231 -11.03 45.27 9.74
CA SER A 231 -11.11 46.44 10.61
C SER A 231 -9.73 46.94 11.07
N GLU A 232 -9.68 48.13 11.68
CA GLU A 232 -8.44 48.65 12.27
C GLU A 232 -7.90 47.77 13.39
N SER A 233 -8.78 47.10 14.15
CA SER A 233 -8.38 46.16 15.20
C SER A 233 -7.61 44.98 14.61
N ASP A 234 -8.06 44.48 13.47
CA ASP A 234 -7.39 43.36 12.78
C ASP A 234 -6.03 43.79 12.23
N VAL A 235 -5.90 45.03 11.76
CA VAL A 235 -4.60 45.59 11.35
C VAL A 235 -3.61 45.61 12.51
N VAL A 236 -4.05 46.02 13.70
CA VAL A 236 -3.21 46.00 14.91
C VAL A 236 -2.76 44.59 15.23
N GLN A 237 -3.68 43.63 15.25
CA GLN A 237 -3.38 42.24 15.54
C GLN A 237 -2.41 41.62 14.52
N ALA A 238 -2.67 41.83 13.23
CA ALA A 238 -1.86 41.32 12.13
C ALA A 238 -0.41 41.81 12.24
N VAL A 239 -0.18 43.13 12.38
CA VAL A 239 1.17 43.69 12.48
C VAL A 239 1.90 43.19 13.73
N GLN A 240 1.21 43.04 14.87
CA GLN A 240 1.80 42.55 16.11
C GLN A 240 2.16 41.06 16.07
N SER A 241 1.48 40.28 15.22
CA SER A 241 1.69 38.84 15.11
C SER A 241 2.86 38.43 14.20
N ILE A 242 3.43 39.38 13.45
CA ILE A 242 4.59 39.12 12.59
C ILE A 242 5.81 38.89 13.47
N ASP A 243 6.39 37.69 13.37
CA ASP A 243 7.69 37.38 13.99
C ASP A 243 8.81 38.16 13.26
N SER A 244 9.16 39.32 13.81
CA SER A 244 10.16 40.20 13.22
C SER A 244 11.58 39.65 13.32
N ASP A 245 11.84 38.75 14.27
CA ASP A 245 13.16 38.10 14.41
C ASP A 245 13.37 37.11 13.27
N ARG A 246 12.28 36.50 12.80
CA ARG A 246 12.29 35.54 11.70
C ARG A 246 12.15 36.16 10.31
N HIS A 247 11.23 37.11 10.14
CA HIS A 247 10.85 37.66 8.82
C HIS A 247 11.38 39.08 8.56
N GLY A 248 11.99 39.70 9.58
CA GLY A 248 12.33 41.11 9.56
C GLY A 248 11.15 42.01 9.88
N LYS A 249 11.41 43.31 9.99
CA LYS A 249 10.42 44.32 10.40
C LYS A 249 9.53 44.83 9.27
N SER A 250 9.89 44.54 8.01
CA SER A 250 9.13 45.00 6.84
C SER A 250 8.03 44.01 6.47
N PHE A 251 6.87 44.54 6.13
CA PHE A 251 5.72 43.75 5.68
C PHE A 251 4.98 44.46 4.55
N VAL A 252 4.12 43.71 3.88
CA VAL A 252 3.31 44.12 2.73
C VAL A 252 1.90 44.39 3.19
N VAL A 253 1.32 45.50 2.71
CA VAL A 253 -0.11 45.78 2.77
C VAL A 253 -0.63 45.86 1.34
N GLU A 254 -1.60 45.02 0.98
CA GLU A 254 -2.18 44.96 -0.36
C GLU A 254 -3.68 44.65 -0.33
N LYS A 255 -4.34 44.82 -1.47
CA LYS A 255 -5.77 44.50 -1.61
C LYS A 255 -6.00 42.98 -1.51
N TYR A 256 -7.04 42.57 -0.78
CA TYR A 256 -7.53 41.20 -0.83
C TYR A 256 -8.20 40.89 -2.18
N CYS A 257 -7.78 39.81 -2.81
CA CYS A 257 -8.43 39.31 -4.02
C CYS A 257 -9.45 38.22 -3.65
N ASP A 258 -10.73 38.47 -3.92
CA ASP A 258 -11.75 37.42 -3.83
C ASP A 258 -11.65 36.43 -4.99
N GLY A 259 -11.93 35.16 -4.71
CA GLY A 259 -11.87 34.07 -5.67
C GLY A 259 -11.19 32.81 -5.09
N PRO A 260 -11.39 31.64 -5.72
CA PRO A 260 -10.70 30.40 -5.34
C PRO A 260 -9.19 30.56 -5.43
N GLU A 261 -8.48 30.05 -4.42
CA GLU A 261 -7.02 29.94 -4.41
C GLU A 261 -6.59 28.61 -5.03
N VAL A 262 -5.44 28.62 -5.69
CA VAL A 262 -4.86 27.48 -6.38
C VAL A 262 -3.35 27.45 -6.26
N ASP A 263 -2.79 26.24 -6.24
CA ASP A 263 -1.38 26.05 -6.57
C ASP A 263 -1.26 25.66 -8.04
N ALA A 264 -0.47 26.43 -8.78
CA ALA A 264 -0.12 26.20 -10.16
C ALA A 264 1.35 25.80 -10.28
N ASN A 265 1.62 24.59 -10.77
CA ASN A 265 2.98 24.11 -10.98
C ASN A 265 3.32 24.13 -12.48
N LEU A 266 4.43 24.77 -12.82
CA LEU A 266 4.89 25.01 -14.20
C LEU A 266 6.29 24.46 -14.41
N VAL A 267 6.55 23.92 -15.61
CA VAL A 267 7.91 23.59 -16.07
C VAL A 267 8.17 24.31 -17.39
N LEU A 268 9.20 25.14 -17.42
CA LEU A 268 9.63 25.89 -18.60
C LEU A 268 10.95 25.33 -19.11
N CYS A 269 11.07 25.22 -20.44
CA CYS A 269 12.32 24.92 -21.13
C CYS A 269 12.49 25.90 -22.28
N ASP A 270 13.52 26.74 -22.20
CA ASP A 270 13.90 27.71 -23.25
C ASP A 270 12.74 28.68 -23.60
N GLY A 271 11.95 29.07 -22.59
CA GLY A 271 10.79 29.94 -22.68
C GLY A 271 9.48 29.22 -22.97
N GLU A 272 9.53 27.96 -23.40
CA GLU A 272 8.35 27.14 -23.69
C GLU A 272 7.82 26.47 -22.42
N LEU A 273 6.50 26.51 -22.23
CA LEU A 273 5.81 25.80 -21.17
C LEU A 273 5.62 24.32 -21.56
N VAL A 274 6.38 23.41 -20.96
CA VAL A 274 6.39 21.98 -21.30
C VAL A 274 5.53 21.13 -20.37
N PHE A 275 5.19 21.65 -19.19
CA PHE A 275 4.23 21.05 -18.27
C PHE A 275 3.51 22.14 -17.46
N PHE A 276 2.21 21.94 -17.25
CA PHE A 276 1.36 22.79 -16.43
C PHE A 276 0.31 21.94 -15.73
N GLU A 277 0.18 22.13 -14.43
CA GLU A 277 -0.93 21.58 -13.65
C GLU A 277 -1.39 22.58 -12.61
N VAL A 278 -2.66 22.45 -12.22
CA VAL A 278 -3.26 23.30 -11.21
C VAL A 278 -4.10 22.47 -10.25
N SER A 279 -4.07 22.89 -9.00
CA SER A 279 -4.72 22.20 -7.89
C SER A 279 -5.60 23.15 -7.09
N ASP A 280 -6.68 22.62 -6.55
CA ASP A 280 -7.63 23.35 -5.72
C ASP A 280 -7.06 23.48 -4.31
N ASP A 281 -6.70 24.69 -3.89
CA ASP A 281 -6.36 24.95 -2.50
C ASP A 281 -7.64 25.28 -1.72
N PHE A 282 -7.88 24.54 -0.63
CA PHE A 282 -9.12 24.67 0.13
C PHE A 282 -9.15 26.00 0.89
N PRO A 283 -10.35 26.57 1.11
CA PRO A 283 -10.46 27.86 1.79
C PRO A 283 -9.88 27.77 3.20
N LYS A 284 -9.01 28.72 3.53
CA LYS A 284 -8.34 28.86 4.82
C LYS A 284 -9.25 29.59 5.81
N ASP A 285 -8.90 29.60 7.09
CA ASP A 285 -9.70 30.29 8.11
C ASP A 285 -9.87 31.80 7.79
N GLY A 286 -8.83 32.42 7.20
CA GLY A 286 -8.87 33.81 6.72
C GLY A 286 -9.82 34.08 5.54
N ASP A 287 -10.36 33.06 4.86
CA ASP A 287 -11.31 33.25 3.76
C ASP A 287 -12.76 33.46 4.24
N GLY A 288 -13.08 33.09 5.49
CA GLY A 288 -14.41 33.27 6.08
C GLY A 288 -15.47 32.26 5.62
N VAL A 289 -15.08 31.20 4.91
CA VAL A 289 -15.99 30.17 4.35
C VAL A 289 -16.20 28.99 5.34
N ALA A 290 -15.19 28.64 6.13
CA ALA A 290 -15.26 27.58 7.13
C ALA A 290 -15.60 28.14 8.53
N ARG A 291 -16.55 27.54 9.26
CA ARG A 291 -16.87 27.93 10.64
C ARG A 291 -15.72 27.52 11.58
N SER A 292 -14.78 28.42 11.83
CA SER A 292 -13.87 28.29 12.96
C SER A 292 -14.54 28.84 14.24
N ASN A 293 -14.24 28.25 15.40
CA ASN A 293 -14.71 28.70 16.72
C ASN A 293 -14.01 30.02 17.17
N GLY A 294 -13.86 30.98 16.27
CA GLY A 294 -13.66 32.39 16.59
C GLY A 294 -12.32 32.81 17.20
N GLN A 295 -11.20 32.10 16.97
CA GLN A 295 -9.90 32.56 17.52
C GLN A 295 -8.69 32.58 16.57
N LEU A 296 -8.77 32.04 15.35
CA LEU A 296 -7.66 32.10 14.38
C LEU A 296 -8.20 32.57 13.01
N GLN A 297 -7.66 33.67 12.49
CA GLN A 297 -7.86 34.16 11.11
C GLN A 297 -6.54 34.10 10.36
N ASN A 298 -5.91 32.93 10.34
CA ASN A 298 -4.67 32.72 9.62
C ASN A 298 -4.92 32.03 8.27
N PHE A 299 -3.94 32.11 7.39
CA PHE A 299 -3.96 31.50 6.05
C PHE A 299 -3.21 30.16 6.01
N LEU A 300 -3.16 29.43 7.13
CA LEU A 300 -2.50 28.12 7.15
C LEU A 300 -3.26 27.14 6.26
N GLU A 301 -2.53 26.46 5.36
CA GLU A 301 -3.08 25.46 4.44
C GLU A 301 -3.82 24.35 5.20
N VAL A 302 -4.96 23.93 4.66
CA VAL A 302 -5.85 22.94 5.27
C VAL A 302 -5.93 21.68 4.42
N ALA A 303 -6.12 21.84 3.11
CA ALA A 303 -6.09 20.76 2.15
C ALA A 303 -5.86 21.28 0.73
N ASN A 304 -5.28 20.44 -0.12
CA ASN A 304 -5.08 20.70 -1.54
C ASN A 304 -5.56 19.50 -2.37
N VAL A 305 -6.21 19.72 -3.52
CA VAL A 305 -6.75 18.64 -4.37
C VAL A 305 -6.29 18.75 -5.82
N LEU A 306 -5.76 17.64 -6.34
CA LEU A 306 -5.29 17.48 -7.72
C LEU A 306 -6.12 16.40 -8.45
N PRO A 307 -6.55 16.62 -9.71
CA PRO A 307 -6.54 17.88 -10.44
C PRO A 307 -7.59 18.87 -9.92
N SER A 308 -7.41 20.15 -10.25
CA SER A 308 -8.38 21.21 -9.94
C SER A 308 -9.73 20.98 -10.61
N ALA A 309 -10.80 21.35 -9.91
CA ALA A 309 -12.18 21.37 -10.40
C ALA A 309 -12.57 22.70 -11.10
N LEU A 310 -11.65 23.66 -11.23
CA LEU A 310 -11.89 24.89 -11.98
C LEU A 310 -12.27 24.60 -13.45
N PRO A 311 -13.11 25.42 -14.08
CA PRO A 311 -13.40 25.32 -15.50
C PRO A 311 -12.12 25.39 -16.35
N ALA A 312 -12.05 24.59 -17.41
CA ALA A 312 -10.88 24.55 -18.30
C ALA A 312 -10.49 25.94 -18.85
N SER A 313 -11.47 26.84 -19.06
CA SER A 313 -11.22 28.22 -19.46
C SER A 313 -10.46 29.03 -18.41
N GLU A 314 -10.75 28.82 -17.12
CA GLU A 314 -10.06 29.50 -16.02
C GLU A 314 -8.67 28.90 -15.79
N GLN A 315 -8.53 27.58 -15.93
CA GLN A 315 -7.22 26.92 -15.92
C GLN A 315 -6.32 27.41 -17.07
N GLU A 316 -6.87 27.63 -18.27
CA GLU A 316 -6.11 28.19 -19.39
C GLU A 316 -5.76 29.68 -19.20
N THR A 317 -6.63 30.45 -18.53
CA THR A 317 -6.30 31.82 -18.11
C THR A 317 -5.14 31.84 -17.13
N LEU A 318 -5.18 30.99 -16.09
CA LEU A 318 -4.08 30.83 -15.13
C LEU A 318 -2.79 30.43 -15.85
N LYS A 319 -2.83 29.38 -16.66
CA LYS A 319 -1.68 28.91 -17.45
C LYS A 319 -1.02 30.02 -18.24
N ARG A 320 -1.81 30.76 -19.02
CA ARG A 320 -1.30 31.84 -19.88
C ARG A 320 -0.75 33.00 -19.07
N SER A 321 -1.49 33.47 -18.06
CA SER A 321 -1.09 34.63 -17.27
C SER A 321 0.18 34.36 -16.49
N LEU A 322 0.23 33.23 -15.77
CA LEU A 322 1.35 32.87 -14.91
C LEU A 322 2.61 32.56 -15.74
N HIS A 323 2.46 31.93 -16.91
CA HIS A 323 3.57 31.74 -17.85
C HIS A 323 4.16 33.08 -18.31
N GLN A 324 3.30 34.06 -18.65
CA GLN A 324 3.76 35.39 -19.04
C GLN A 324 4.44 36.13 -17.87
N SER A 325 3.91 36.02 -16.65
CA SER A 325 4.55 36.59 -15.45
C SER A 325 5.98 36.07 -15.27
N LEU A 326 6.19 34.74 -15.39
CA LEU A 326 7.53 34.14 -15.32
C LEU A 326 8.47 34.63 -16.43
N LEU A 327 7.99 34.70 -17.68
CA LEU A 327 8.79 35.20 -18.80
C LEU A 327 9.18 36.67 -18.63
N ARG A 328 8.28 37.52 -18.12
CA ARG A 328 8.58 38.94 -17.84
C ARG A 328 9.68 39.12 -16.79
N LEU A 329 9.75 38.22 -15.81
CA LEU A 329 10.82 38.21 -14.82
C LEU A 329 12.16 37.67 -15.37
N GLY A 330 12.13 37.02 -16.53
CA GLY A 330 13.32 36.44 -17.17
C GLY A 330 13.52 34.95 -16.87
N PHE A 331 12.51 34.27 -16.33
CA PHE A 331 12.55 32.81 -16.17
C PHE A 331 12.22 32.14 -17.50
N THR A 332 13.24 31.58 -18.14
CA THR A 332 13.09 30.84 -19.42
C THR A 332 13.23 29.34 -19.23
N SER A 333 13.96 28.87 -18.22
CA SER A 333 14.12 27.45 -17.92
C SER A 333 14.04 27.20 -16.43
N GLY A 334 13.31 26.16 -16.01
CA GLY A 334 13.14 25.79 -14.62
C GLY A 334 11.77 25.19 -14.31
N PHE A 335 11.50 24.98 -13.03
CA PHE A 335 10.20 24.58 -12.50
C PHE A 335 9.79 25.57 -11.42
N PHE A 336 8.49 25.82 -11.33
CA PHE A 336 7.95 26.89 -10.53
C PHE A 336 6.63 26.46 -9.90
N HIS A 337 6.54 26.61 -8.59
CA HIS A 337 5.31 26.45 -7.83
C HIS A 337 4.77 27.85 -7.51
N LEU A 338 3.61 28.19 -8.04
CA LEU A 338 3.00 29.52 -7.90
C LEU A 338 1.69 29.38 -7.14
N GLU A 339 1.49 30.26 -6.17
CA GLU A 339 0.20 30.40 -5.48
C GLU A 339 -0.55 31.56 -6.13
N ALA A 340 -1.80 31.34 -6.51
CA ALA A 340 -2.60 32.35 -7.17
C ALA A 340 -4.08 32.26 -6.78
N ARG A 341 -4.80 33.37 -6.93
CA ARG A 341 -6.26 33.39 -6.88
C ARG A 341 -6.85 33.63 -8.27
N VAL A 342 -8.04 33.09 -8.50
CA VAL A 342 -8.81 33.40 -9.70
C VAL A 342 -9.77 34.54 -9.40
N GLN A 343 -9.32 35.77 -9.64
CA GLN A 343 -10.14 36.97 -9.52
C GLN A 343 -11.35 36.86 -10.46
N ASN A 344 -12.53 37.22 -9.98
CA ASN A 344 -13.79 37.15 -10.73
C ASN A 344 -14.12 35.73 -11.26
N SER A 345 -13.62 34.68 -10.61
CA SER A 345 -13.95 33.30 -10.97
C SER A 345 -15.45 33.06 -11.02
N HIS A 346 -15.89 32.21 -11.94
CA HIS A 346 -17.26 31.71 -11.94
C HIS A 346 -17.51 30.66 -10.85
N MET A 347 -16.45 30.26 -10.13
CA MET A 347 -16.50 29.31 -9.04
C MET A 347 -16.31 30.00 -7.69
N GLU A 348 -16.86 29.39 -6.65
CA GLU A 348 -16.66 29.75 -5.25
C GLU A 348 -16.73 28.51 -4.37
N TYR A 349 -15.98 28.52 -3.27
CA TYR A 349 -16.13 27.51 -2.24
C TYR A 349 -17.37 27.81 -1.41
N THR A 350 -18.28 26.85 -1.34
CA THR A 350 -19.52 26.97 -0.56
C THR A 350 -19.77 25.70 0.23
N MET A 351 -20.40 25.86 1.40
CA MET A 351 -20.82 24.73 2.22
C MET A 351 -22.12 24.14 1.66
N GLY A 352 -22.08 22.85 1.32
CA GLY A 352 -23.22 22.08 0.87
C GLY A 352 -24.23 21.79 1.99
N ALA A 353 -25.43 21.34 1.58
CA ALA A 353 -26.49 20.93 2.50
C ALA A 353 -26.10 19.73 3.40
N ASP A 354 -25.09 18.96 2.98
CA ASP A 354 -24.48 17.85 3.72
C ASP A 354 -23.35 18.29 4.66
N GLY A 355 -23.08 19.59 4.76
CA GLY A 355 -22.01 20.15 5.60
C GLY A 355 -20.60 20.01 5.01
N THR A 356 -20.46 19.66 3.73
CA THR A 356 -19.16 19.59 3.03
C THR A 356 -18.84 20.91 2.34
N VAL A 357 -17.59 21.37 2.42
CA VAL A 357 -17.11 22.53 1.65
C VAL A 357 -16.58 22.01 0.32
N ASP A 358 -17.08 22.54 -0.81
CA ASP A 358 -16.67 22.13 -2.15
C ASP A 358 -16.67 23.33 -3.10
N LEU A 359 -15.92 23.22 -4.20
CA LEU A 359 -15.83 24.24 -5.24
C LEU A 359 -17.07 24.13 -6.14
N ARG A 360 -17.91 25.17 -6.14
CA ARG A 360 -19.19 25.19 -6.86
C ARG A 360 -19.28 26.40 -7.76
N GLU A 361 -20.16 26.32 -8.75
CA GLU A 361 -20.44 27.45 -9.62
C GLU A 361 -21.23 28.51 -8.85
N ARG A 362 -20.80 29.78 -8.96
CA ARG A 362 -21.47 30.93 -8.34
C ARG A 362 -22.89 31.04 -8.88
N GLU A 363 -23.86 31.26 -7.99
CA GLU A 363 -25.26 31.50 -8.39
C GLU A 363 -25.38 32.73 -9.30
N LYS A 364 -24.55 33.76 -9.04
CA LYS A 364 -24.46 34.97 -9.86
C LYS A 364 -23.06 35.11 -10.42
N ARG A 365 -22.91 34.85 -11.72
CA ARG A 365 -21.64 35.01 -12.43
C ARG A 365 -21.18 36.48 -12.42
N PRO A 366 -19.90 36.76 -12.13
CA PRO A 366 -19.33 38.09 -12.30
C PRO A 366 -19.50 38.59 -13.73
N SER A 367 -19.64 39.91 -13.91
CA SER A 367 -19.74 40.54 -15.23
C SER A 367 -18.38 40.79 -15.89
N ILE A 368 -17.29 40.54 -15.17
CA ILE A 368 -15.91 40.72 -15.62
C ILE A 368 -15.30 39.33 -15.77
N ASP A 369 -14.51 39.12 -16.82
CA ASP A 369 -13.87 37.84 -17.07
C ASP A 369 -12.91 37.45 -15.94
N PRO A 370 -12.78 36.14 -15.64
CA PRO A 370 -11.81 35.64 -14.67
C PRO A 370 -10.37 36.04 -15.04
N ALA A 371 -9.57 36.40 -14.03
CA ALA A 371 -8.16 36.75 -14.19
C ALA A 371 -7.29 36.10 -13.10
N ALA A 372 -6.04 35.81 -13.41
CA ALA A 372 -5.09 35.30 -12.41
C ALA A 372 -4.59 36.46 -11.53
N TRP A 373 -4.55 36.23 -10.22
CA TRP A 373 -3.97 37.13 -9.23
C TRP A 373 -2.84 36.39 -8.51
N LEU A 374 -1.59 36.66 -8.92
CA LEU A 374 -0.40 35.93 -8.47
C LEU A 374 0.02 36.36 -7.05
N LEU A 375 -0.05 35.45 -6.09
CA LEU A 375 0.24 35.73 -4.68
C LEU A 375 1.73 35.56 -4.36
N GLU A 376 2.33 34.48 -4.85
CA GLU A 376 3.69 34.07 -4.52
C GLU A 376 4.33 33.25 -5.66
N ILE A 377 5.64 33.42 -5.84
CA ILE A 377 6.45 32.65 -6.79
C ILE A 377 7.49 31.85 -6.00
N ASN A 378 7.26 30.55 -5.86
CA ASN A 378 8.25 29.62 -5.32
C ASN A 378 9.03 29.00 -6.49
N ALA A 379 10.20 29.56 -6.84
CA ALA A 379 11.07 29.05 -7.91
C ALA A 379 11.87 27.79 -7.47
N ARG A 380 11.16 26.83 -6.88
CA ARG A 380 11.62 25.54 -6.38
C ARG A 380 10.52 24.49 -6.59
N PRO A 381 10.75 23.17 -6.38
CA PRO A 381 9.68 22.20 -6.45
C PRO A 381 8.62 22.51 -5.40
N PRO A 382 7.36 22.08 -5.61
CA PRO A 382 6.38 22.10 -4.54
C PRO A 382 6.86 21.25 -3.36
N GLY A 383 6.25 21.43 -2.19
CA GLY A 383 6.60 20.66 -0.98
C GLY A 383 6.63 19.15 -1.23
N GLN A 384 7.36 18.38 -0.42
CA GLN A 384 7.60 16.96 -0.69
C GLN A 384 6.32 16.15 -0.95
N GLN A 385 5.26 16.42 -0.19
CA GLN A 385 3.94 15.81 -0.34
C GLN A 385 3.31 16.16 -1.69
N ALA A 386 3.34 17.44 -2.08
CA ALA A 386 2.80 17.91 -3.35
C ALA A 386 3.64 17.43 -4.56
N ALA A 387 4.97 17.35 -4.44
CA ALA A 387 5.82 16.75 -5.44
C ALA A 387 5.52 15.24 -5.61
N TRP A 388 5.24 14.53 -4.52
CA TRP A 388 4.78 13.13 -4.58
C TRP A 388 3.39 12.98 -5.18
N ALA A 389 2.44 13.84 -4.80
CA ALA A 389 1.09 13.86 -5.35
C ALA A 389 1.14 14.11 -6.87
N SER A 390 1.87 15.13 -7.31
CA SER A 390 2.04 15.45 -8.73
C SER A 390 2.74 14.31 -9.50
N ARG A 391 3.77 13.69 -8.90
CA ARG A 391 4.39 12.48 -9.47
C ARG A 391 3.40 11.32 -9.59
N ARG A 392 2.48 11.12 -8.65
CA ARG A 392 1.48 10.03 -8.71
C ARG A 392 0.38 10.35 -9.72
N THR A 393 -0.12 11.58 -9.72
CA THR A 393 -1.22 12.04 -10.56
C THR A 393 -0.83 12.17 -12.03
N TYR A 394 0.29 12.84 -12.32
CA TYR A 394 0.71 13.21 -13.68
C TYR A 394 1.96 12.49 -14.16
N GLY A 395 2.80 11.96 -13.27
CA GLY A 395 4.04 11.29 -13.64
C GLY A 395 5.27 12.16 -13.81
N VAL A 396 5.18 13.43 -13.44
CA VAL A 396 6.29 14.38 -13.48
C VAL A 396 7.19 14.23 -12.24
N ASP A 397 8.50 14.08 -12.44
CA ASP A 397 9.49 13.97 -11.35
C ASP A 397 10.28 15.28 -11.18
N TYR A 398 9.82 16.12 -10.25
CA TYR A 398 10.46 17.40 -9.95
C TYR A 398 11.90 17.30 -9.43
N TRP A 399 12.28 16.19 -8.79
CA TRP A 399 13.64 16.02 -8.28
C TRP A 399 14.61 15.77 -9.43
N GLY A 400 14.24 14.91 -10.37
CA GLY A 400 15.02 14.71 -11.60
C GLY A 400 15.11 15.98 -12.45
N LEU A 401 13.99 16.71 -12.60
CA LEU A 401 13.95 17.99 -13.31
C LEU A 401 14.93 19.00 -12.70
N SER A 402 14.99 19.08 -11.37
CA SER A 402 15.89 20.02 -10.69
C SER A 402 17.36 19.80 -11.02
N LEU A 403 17.79 18.55 -11.14
CA LEU A 403 19.16 18.21 -11.53
C LEU A 403 19.41 18.48 -13.01
N ALA A 404 18.42 18.20 -13.87
CA ALA A 404 18.53 18.46 -15.31
C ALA A 404 18.71 19.96 -15.60
N PHE A 405 17.92 20.83 -14.95
CA PHE A 405 18.04 22.28 -15.11
C PHE A 405 19.35 22.82 -14.53
N ALA A 406 19.80 22.32 -13.37
CA ALA A 406 21.09 22.68 -12.79
C ALA A 406 22.26 22.45 -13.76
N LEU A 407 22.15 21.40 -14.58
CA LEU A 407 23.16 20.98 -15.55
C LEU A 407 22.95 21.57 -16.94
N GLY A 408 21.93 22.41 -17.14
CA GLY A 408 21.55 22.94 -18.46
C GLY A 408 21.13 21.86 -19.47
N ASP A 409 20.64 20.71 -19.00
CA ASP A 409 20.24 19.59 -19.85
C ASP A 409 18.74 19.66 -20.20
N SER A 410 18.39 20.61 -21.08
CA SER A 410 17.01 20.82 -21.53
C SER A 410 16.40 19.56 -22.17
N ALA A 411 17.20 18.68 -22.78
CA ALA A 411 16.72 17.44 -23.36
C ALA A 411 16.22 16.46 -22.30
N THR A 412 17.00 16.25 -21.23
CA THR A 412 16.55 15.45 -20.08
C THR A 412 15.37 16.12 -19.38
N ALA A 413 15.40 17.44 -19.22
CA ALA A 413 14.31 18.17 -18.58
C ALA A 413 12.98 17.99 -19.32
N ARG A 414 12.97 18.16 -20.64
CA ARG A 414 11.78 17.92 -21.48
C ARG A 414 11.27 16.50 -21.37
N ALA A 415 12.15 15.51 -21.34
CA ALA A 415 11.75 14.12 -21.18
C ALA A 415 11.10 13.85 -19.81
N LEU A 416 11.65 14.42 -18.73
CA LEU A 416 11.13 14.25 -17.36
C LEU A 416 9.84 15.04 -17.08
N ALA A 417 9.53 16.03 -17.92
CA ALA A 417 8.32 16.85 -17.81
C ALA A 417 7.11 16.27 -18.55
N VAL A 418 7.25 15.14 -19.26
CA VAL A 418 6.15 14.52 -20.01
C VAL A 418 5.16 13.88 -19.03
N PRO A 419 3.89 14.34 -18.98
CA PRO A 419 2.89 13.67 -18.16
C PRO A 419 2.47 12.33 -18.77
N PHE A 420 1.67 11.55 -18.05
CA PHE A 420 1.06 10.36 -18.61
C PHE A 420 0.26 10.63 -19.89
N GLN A 421 0.08 9.59 -20.72
CA GLN A 421 -0.67 9.71 -21.99
C GLN A 421 -2.10 10.23 -21.81
N SER A 422 -2.76 9.92 -20.69
CA SER A 422 -4.10 10.42 -20.33
C SER A 422 -4.07 11.71 -19.50
N ASN A 423 -2.92 12.40 -19.42
CA ASN A 423 -2.62 13.50 -18.49
C ASN A 423 -2.66 13.08 -17.01
N SER A 424 -3.80 13.24 -16.33
CA SER A 424 -4.00 12.73 -14.97
C SER A 424 -4.48 11.28 -15.00
N GLN A 425 -3.87 10.41 -14.20
CA GLN A 425 -4.32 9.02 -14.02
C GLN A 425 -5.09 8.81 -12.72
N TYR A 426 -4.83 9.65 -11.73
CA TYR A 426 -5.38 9.55 -10.38
C TYR A 426 -5.87 10.93 -9.93
N TRP A 427 -6.77 10.95 -8.97
CA TRP A 427 -7.01 12.15 -8.17
C TRP A 427 -6.29 12.00 -6.83
N CYS A 428 -5.78 13.09 -6.27
CA CYS A 428 -5.05 13.10 -5.02
C CYS A 428 -5.52 14.26 -4.15
N GLN A 429 -5.74 13.99 -2.86
CA GLN A 429 -5.99 15.02 -1.86
C GLN A 429 -4.88 14.98 -0.82
N ILE A 430 -4.29 16.15 -0.60
CA ILE A 430 -3.31 16.41 0.44
C ILE A 430 -4.08 17.09 1.58
N VAL A 431 -3.96 16.58 2.80
CA VAL A 431 -4.62 17.16 3.98
C VAL A 431 -3.55 17.58 4.97
N PHE A 432 -3.61 18.83 5.41
CA PHE A 432 -2.72 19.40 6.42
C PHE A 432 -3.42 19.37 7.77
N ILE A 433 -2.90 18.54 8.68
CA ILE A 433 -3.45 18.38 10.02
C ILE A 433 -2.55 19.14 10.99
N PRO A 434 -3.00 20.26 11.58
CA PRO A 434 -2.21 20.97 12.59
C PRO A 434 -2.10 20.09 13.85
N ALA A 435 -0.88 19.64 14.17
CA ALA A 435 -0.57 18.86 15.35
C ALA A 435 0.39 19.63 16.26
N LEU A 436 0.13 19.63 17.58
CA LEU A 436 0.96 20.31 18.58
C LEU A 436 2.37 19.71 18.73
N ARG A 437 2.65 18.56 18.09
CA ARG A 437 3.95 17.86 18.06
C ARG A 437 4.12 17.14 16.71
N GLY A 438 5.36 17.00 16.24
CA GLY A 438 5.67 16.19 15.06
C GLY A 438 5.53 14.69 15.34
N GLY A 439 4.92 13.95 14.41
CA GLY A 439 4.71 12.49 14.46
C GLY A 439 4.01 11.98 13.20
N VAL A 440 3.96 10.66 13.01
CA VAL A 440 3.15 10.02 11.96
C VAL A 440 1.75 9.81 12.53
N PHE A 441 0.73 10.43 11.93
CA PHE A 441 -0.65 10.18 12.29
C PHE A 441 -1.12 8.93 11.53
N GLN A 442 -1.26 7.80 12.22
CA GLN A 442 -1.87 6.58 11.69
C GLN A 442 -3.33 6.53 12.17
N SER A 443 -4.26 6.68 11.23
CA SER A 443 -5.68 6.35 11.41
C SER A 443 -6.04 5.27 10.41
N GLU A 444 -6.88 4.31 10.80
CA GLU A 444 -7.43 3.29 9.88
C GLU A 444 -8.41 3.89 8.85
N ASP A 445 -8.93 5.10 9.13
CA ASP A 445 -9.71 5.91 8.21
C ASP A 445 -9.57 7.40 8.59
N VAL A 446 -8.96 8.22 7.73
CA VAL A 446 -8.80 9.67 7.95
C VAL A 446 -10.11 10.46 7.75
N CYS A 447 -11.15 9.83 7.20
CA CYS A 447 -12.46 10.44 6.96
C CYS A 447 -13.51 10.10 8.03
N TYR A 448 -13.23 9.15 8.93
CA TYR A 448 -14.16 8.74 9.99
C TYR A 448 -13.93 9.56 11.27
N ALA A 449 -14.37 10.82 11.26
CA ALA A 449 -14.49 11.60 12.50
C ALA A 449 -15.82 11.25 13.19
N GLU A 450 -15.85 10.18 13.98
CA GLU A 450 -17.00 9.88 14.84
C GLU A 450 -17.01 10.79 16.09
N ASP A 451 -18.11 11.54 16.19
CA ASP A 451 -18.75 12.16 17.36
C ASP A 451 -17.98 13.23 18.19
N PRO A 452 -18.41 14.52 18.13
CA PRO A 452 -17.94 15.59 19.02
C PRO A 452 -18.18 15.36 20.52
N LEU A 453 -19.03 14.40 20.91
CA LEU A 453 -19.31 14.11 22.32
C LEU A 453 -18.19 13.32 23.01
N THR A 454 -17.33 12.62 22.28
CA THR A 454 -16.22 11.83 22.83
C THR A 454 -15.11 12.71 23.44
N LEU A 455 -14.94 13.95 22.93
CA LEU A 455 -13.97 14.92 23.47
C LEU A 455 -14.40 15.54 24.81
N SER A 456 -15.68 15.47 25.18
CA SER A 456 -16.19 16.06 26.42
C SER A 456 -15.97 15.18 27.66
N ARG A 457 -15.77 13.87 27.49
CA ARG A 457 -15.57 12.92 28.60
C ARG A 457 -14.13 12.83 29.10
N LEU A 458 -13.16 13.31 28.32
CA LEU A 458 -11.74 13.36 28.71
C LEU A 458 -11.36 14.54 29.64
N ARG A 459 -12.31 15.43 29.98
CA ARG A 459 -12.05 16.59 30.85
C ARG A 459 -12.46 16.43 32.31
N ALA A 460 -13.05 15.30 32.69
CA ALA A 460 -13.56 15.09 34.04
C ALA A 460 -13.18 13.71 34.58
N THR A 461 -11.93 13.54 35.00
CA THR A 461 -11.49 12.52 35.98
C THR A 461 -10.04 12.77 36.43
N ASN A 462 -9.73 14.02 36.81
CA ASN A 462 -8.54 14.30 37.63
C ASN A 462 -8.96 14.34 39.09
N SER A 463 -8.94 13.18 39.75
CA SER A 463 -8.69 13.03 41.19
C SER A 463 -8.91 11.57 41.58
N ILE A 464 -7.82 10.85 41.81
CA ILE A 464 -7.60 9.92 42.94
C ILE A 464 -6.10 9.60 42.92
N GLY A 465 -5.39 9.99 43.97
CA GLY A 465 -3.99 9.63 44.14
C GLY A 465 -3.85 8.17 44.53
N MET A 466 -2.84 7.49 44.02
CA MET A 466 -2.32 6.25 44.60
C MET A 466 -0.78 6.21 44.56
N ALA A 467 -0.24 5.63 45.62
CA ALA A 467 1.15 5.59 46.06
C ALA A 467 2.06 4.76 45.12
N PRO A 468 3.40 4.93 45.19
CA PRO A 468 4.33 4.28 44.28
C PRO A 468 4.46 2.78 44.60
N ASN A 469 4.15 1.92 43.63
CA ASN A 469 4.55 0.51 43.64
C ASN A 469 5.70 0.31 42.66
N THR A 470 6.79 -0.27 43.16
CA THR A 470 7.99 -0.63 42.39
C THR A 470 7.65 -1.72 41.37
N SER A 471 7.73 -1.41 40.06
CA SER A 471 7.48 -2.36 38.98
C SER A 471 8.65 -3.35 38.81
N THR A 472 8.37 -4.65 38.91
CA THR A 472 9.30 -5.76 38.63
C THR A 472 9.26 -6.18 37.15
N LEU A 473 9.38 -5.23 36.22
CA LEU A 473 9.59 -5.55 34.81
C LEU A 473 11.04 -6.01 34.61
N LEU A 474 11.25 -7.06 33.79
CA LEU A 474 12.58 -7.63 33.52
C LEU A 474 13.60 -6.62 32.96
N TRP A 475 13.12 -5.50 32.41
CA TRP A 475 13.92 -4.41 31.84
C TRP A 475 13.81 -3.07 32.62
N GLY A 476 13.26 -3.08 33.84
CA GLY A 476 12.89 -1.87 34.61
C GLY A 476 14.02 -1.10 35.30
N GLY A 477 15.22 -1.67 35.46
CA GLY A 477 16.29 -1.07 36.28
C GLY A 477 16.84 0.29 35.82
N ARG A 478 16.49 0.72 34.60
CA ARG A 478 16.91 2.00 34.00
C ARG A 478 15.82 3.08 34.03
N PHE A 479 14.57 2.73 34.33
CA PHE A 479 13.44 3.64 34.20
C PHE A 479 13.11 4.28 35.56
N THR A 480 12.99 5.61 35.57
CA THR A 480 12.68 6.41 36.77
C THR A 480 11.19 6.72 36.92
N GLU A 481 10.40 6.43 35.89
CA GLU A 481 8.96 6.70 35.81
C GLU A 481 8.21 5.45 35.38
N SER A 482 6.93 5.35 35.74
CA SER A 482 6.04 4.27 35.29
C SER A 482 5.66 4.44 33.82
N MET A 483 5.48 3.33 33.11
CA MET A 483 4.94 3.34 31.76
C MET A 483 3.48 3.83 31.75
N ASP A 484 3.09 4.55 30.70
CA ASP A 484 1.71 4.97 30.47
C ASP A 484 0.79 3.74 30.31
N GLY A 485 -0.43 3.81 30.84
CA GLY A 485 -1.36 2.68 30.84
C GLY A 485 -1.72 2.19 29.43
N LEU A 486 -1.89 3.10 28.47
CA LEU A 486 -2.15 2.72 27.08
C LEU A 486 -0.92 2.07 26.45
N MET A 487 0.29 2.50 26.82
CA MET A 487 1.52 1.88 26.31
C MET A 487 1.71 0.46 26.85
N VAL A 488 1.28 0.19 28.08
CA VAL A 488 1.27 -1.19 28.63
C VAL A 488 0.35 -2.07 27.79
N GLU A 489 -0.90 -1.65 27.58
CA GLU A 489 -1.89 -2.41 26.80
C GLU A 489 -1.44 -2.60 25.34
N PHE A 490 -0.86 -1.57 24.72
CA PHE A 490 -0.37 -1.62 23.34
C PHE A 490 0.87 -2.51 23.16
N ASN A 491 1.67 -2.69 24.22
CA ASN A 491 2.90 -3.46 24.17
C ASN A 491 2.72 -4.93 24.59
N GLU A 492 1.74 -5.21 25.46
CA GLU A 492 1.47 -6.55 26.01
C GLU A 492 1.15 -7.55 24.90
N SER A 493 1.78 -8.73 24.96
CA SER A 493 1.59 -9.80 23.96
C SER A 493 1.00 -11.08 24.52
N LEU A 494 0.94 -11.21 25.85
CA LEU A 494 0.35 -12.37 26.53
C LEU A 494 -1.06 -12.77 26.08
N PRO A 495 -1.98 -11.83 25.75
CA PRO A 495 -3.32 -12.20 25.25
C PRO A 495 -3.31 -13.17 24.07
N PHE A 496 -2.29 -13.07 23.20
CA PHE A 496 -2.15 -13.88 22.00
C PHE A 496 -0.95 -14.84 22.02
N ASP A 497 0.20 -14.46 22.56
CA ASP A 497 1.43 -15.26 22.49
C ASP A 497 1.46 -16.43 23.48
N LYS A 498 0.54 -16.48 24.47
CA LYS A 498 0.43 -17.55 25.46
C LYS A 498 0.31 -18.94 24.85
N VAL A 499 -0.16 -19.05 23.61
CA VAL A 499 -0.20 -20.29 22.83
C VAL A 499 1.20 -20.92 22.62
N LEU A 500 2.25 -20.12 22.72
CA LEU A 500 3.64 -20.55 22.58
C LEU A 500 4.23 -21.16 23.86
N TYR A 501 3.48 -21.28 24.96
CA TYR A 501 4.00 -21.72 26.27
C TYR A 501 4.79 -23.04 26.20
N LYS A 502 4.32 -24.03 25.43
CA LYS A 502 5.03 -25.32 25.28
C LYS A 502 6.36 -25.15 24.56
N ALA A 503 6.39 -24.32 23.53
CA ALA A 503 7.61 -24.06 22.78
C ALA A 503 8.64 -23.32 23.66
N ASP A 504 8.20 -22.31 24.42
CA ASP A 504 9.05 -21.59 25.37
C ASP A 504 9.61 -22.50 26.47
N ILE A 505 8.77 -23.37 27.05
CA ILE A 505 9.19 -24.34 28.06
C ILE A 505 10.20 -25.33 27.48
N GLN A 506 9.95 -25.86 26.28
CA GLN A 506 10.87 -26.77 25.60
C GLN A 506 12.21 -26.11 25.28
N GLY A 507 12.19 -24.87 24.78
CA GLY A 507 13.39 -24.07 24.55
C GLY A 507 14.16 -23.80 25.85
N SER A 508 13.44 -23.52 26.93
CA SER A 508 14.01 -23.29 28.26
C SER A 508 14.63 -24.55 28.89
N ILE A 509 13.99 -25.72 28.75
CA ILE A 509 14.56 -27.01 29.16
C ILE A 509 15.88 -27.26 28.44
N THR A 510 15.90 -27.07 27.11
CA THR A 510 17.09 -27.30 26.28
C THR A 510 18.21 -26.34 26.67
N PHE A 511 17.88 -25.05 26.85
CA PHE A 511 18.85 -24.04 27.26
C PHE A 511 19.44 -24.31 28.65
N ALA A 512 18.62 -24.76 29.61
CA ALA A 512 19.10 -25.16 30.95
C ALA A 512 20.14 -26.30 30.88
N LYS A 513 19.89 -27.33 30.05
CA LYS A 513 20.85 -28.42 29.84
C LYS A 513 22.19 -27.88 29.31
N ALA A 514 22.16 -26.95 28.34
CA ALA A 514 23.36 -26.35 27.78
C ALA A 514 24.13 -25.49 28.82
N LEU A 515 23.43 -24.74 29.67
CA LEU A 515 24.07 -24.01 30.78
C LEU A 515 24.75 -24.95 31.78
N CYS A 516 24.17 -26.13 32.03
CA CYS A 516 24.76 -27.16 32.89
C CYS A 516 26.03 -27.74 32.27
N GLN A 517 26.08 -27.98 30.95
CA GLN A 517 27.28 -28.44 30.25
C GLN A 517 28.45 -27.44 30.37
N LEU A 518 28.14 -26.14 30.46
CA LEU A 518 29.12 -25.08 30.70
C LEU A 518 29.47 -24.86 32.18
N ASN A 519 28.90 -25.64 33.10
CA ASN A 519 29.01 -25.47 34.55
C ASN A 519 28.56 -24.09 35.06
N LEU A 520 27.65 -23.42 34.34
CA LEU A 520 27.04 -22.15 34.78
C LEU A 520 25.88 -22.39 35.77
N ILE A 521 25.30 -23.59 35.74
CA ILE A 521 24.40 -24.13 36.75
C ILE A 521 24.86 -25.54 37.13
N SER A 522 24.60 -25.96 38.36
CA SER A 522 24.88 -27.31 38.86
C SER A 522 23.81 -28.32 38.43
N GLU A 523 24.13 -29.62 38.46
CA GLU A 523 23.15 -30.70 38.17
C GLU A 523 21.90 -30.62 39.07
N ASN A 524 22.09 -30.25 40.34
CA ASN A 524 20.98 -30.07 41.28
C ASN A 524 20.10 -28.86 40.92
N GLU A 525 20.68 -27.77 40.42
CA GLU A 525 19.92 -26.62 39.93
C GLU A 525 19.20 -26.95 38.62
N LEU A 526 19.84 -27.70 37.71
CA LEU A 526 19.20 -28.21 36.50
C LEU A 526 17.98 -29.06 36.85
N ALA A 527 18.11 -30.03 37.76
CA ALA A 527 16.99 -30.89 38.17
C ALA A 527 15.80 -30.08 38.72
N GLN A 528 16.07 -29.05 39.53
CA GLN A 528 15.04 -28.13 40.03
C GLN A 528 14.38 -27.33 38.91
N ILE A 529 15.16 -26.78 37.97
CA ILE A 529 14.62 -26.05 36.80
C ILE A 529 13.71 -26.96 35.96
N LEU A 530 14.15 -28.17 35.65
CA LEU A 530 13.37 -29.13 34.86
C LEU A 530 12.06 -29.51 35.55
N GLN A 531 12.10 -29.81 36.86
CA GLN A 531 10.90 -30.14 37.62
C GLN A 531 9.95 -28.94 37.74
N GLY A 532 10.49 -27.74 37.94
CA GLY A 532 9.74 -26.48 37.98
C GLY A 532 9.03 -26.24 36.65
N LEU A 533 9.75 -26.27 35.53
CA LEU A 533 9.20 -26.07 34.19
C LEU A 533 8.12 -27.11 33.83
N ALA A 534 8.31 -28.39 34.19
CA ALA A 534 7.29 -29.42 34.00
C ALA A 534 6.01 -29.13 34.82
N SER A 535 6.14 -28.53 36.00
CA SER A 535 5.00 -28.10 36.81
C SER A 535 4.29 -26.89 36.18
N VAL A 536 5.03 -25.92 35.64
CA VAL A 536 4.49 -24.78 34.88
C VAL A 536 3.71 -25.26 33.66
N GLU A 537 4.26 -26.18 32.87
CA GLU A 537 3.60 -26.75 31.69
C GLU A 537 2.26 -27.40 32.06
N LYS A 538 2.25 -28.20 33.14
CA LYS A 538 1.04 -28.85 33.64
C LYS A 538 -0.03 -27.83 34.07
N GLU A 539 0.36 -26.70 34.67
CA GLU A 539 -0.58 -25.64 35.03
C GLU A 539 -1.22 -25.01 33.78
N TRP A 540 -0.44 -24.78 32.71
CA TRP A 540 -0.98 -24.29 31.44
C TRP A 540 -1.93 -25.31 30.78
N ASP A 541 -1.50 -26.57 30.68
CA ASP A 541 -2.30 -27.65 30.08
C ASP A 541 -3.66 -27.84 30.76
N GLN A 542 -3.69 -27.65 32.09
CA GLN A 542 -4.90 -27.81 32.90
C GLN A 542 -5.73 -26.53 32.99
N GLY A 543 -5.27 -25.40 32.44
CA GLY A 543 -5.91 -24.09 32.58
C GLY A 543 -5.85 -23.53 34.01
N ASN A 544 -4.93 -24.03 34.84
CA ASN A 544 -4.74 -23.64 36.24
C ASN A 544 -3.70 -22.52 36.41
N PHE A 545 -2.96 -22.18 35.36
CA PHE A 545 -1.98 -21.09 35.39
C PHE A 545 -2.67 -19.75 35.67
N VAL A 546 -2.22 -19.04 36.71
CA VAL A 546 -2.78 -17.73 37.08
C VAL A 546 -1.93 -16.62 36.47
N ILE A 547 -2.49 -15.96 35.45
CA ILE A 547 -1.92 -14.76 34.82
C ILE A 547 -1.95 -13.59 35.82
N LYS A 548 -0.85 -12.84 35.89
CA LYS A 548 -0.69 -11.65 36.73
C LYS A 548 -0.71 -10.38 35.87
N PRO A 549 -1.81 -9.59 35.89
CA PRO A 549 -1.90 -8.35 35.13
C PRO A 549 -0.78 -7.37 35.51
N ASN A 550 -0.26 -6.64 34.51
CA ASN A 550 0.85 -5.67 34.66
C ASN A 550 2.20 -6.28 35.11
N ILE A 551 2.29 -7.61 35.23
CA ILE A 551 3.54 -8.33 35.55
C ILE A 551 3.90 -9.25 34.39
N ASP A 552 2.93 -10.04 33.92
CA ASP A 552 3.13 -10.98 32.82
C ASP A 552 2.92 -10.24 31.48
N GLU A 553 3.96 -9.56 30.98
CA GLU A 553 3.95 -8.82 29.70
C GLU A 553 3.76 -9.75 28.47
N ASP A 554 4.43 -10.89 28.52
CA ASP A 554 4.55 -11.87 27.44
C ASP A 554 4.61 -13.28 28.05
N ILE A 555 4.49 -14.30 27.20
CA ILE A 555 4.54 -15.70 27.64
C ILE A 555 5.82 -16.03 28.40
N HIS A 556 6.94 -15.41 27.99
CA HIS A 556 8.24 -15.70 28.57
C HIS A 556 8.35 -15.18 30.01
N THR A 557 7.83 -13.98 30.27
CA THR A 557 7.78 -13.36 31.60
C THR A 557 6.83 -14.12 32.50
N ALA A 558 5.68 -14.58 31.97
CA ALA A 558 4.75 -15.42 32.70
C ALA A 558 5.40 -16.72 33.19
N ASN A 559 6.06 -17.45 32.28
CA ASN A 559 6.72 -18.71 32.60
C ASN A 559 7.90 -18.51 33.56
N GLU A 560 8.70 -17.47 33.36
CA GLU A 560 9.85 -17.15 34.21
C GLU A 560 9.43 -16.75 35.63
N ARG A 561 8.40 -15.89 35.76
CA ARG A 561 7.80 -15.56 37.06
C ARG A 561 7.32 -16.82 37.76
N ARG A 562 6.53 -17.65 37.06
CA ARG A 562 5.95 -18.84 37.67
C ARG A 562 7.02 -19.84 38.08
N LEU A 563 8.08 -20.01 37.28
CA LEU A 563 9.23 -20.81 37.65
C LEU A 563 9.89 -20.28 38.93
N ALA A 564 10.12 -18.97 39.03
CA ALA A 564 10.72 -18.34 40.20
C ALA A 564 9.87 -18.53 41.48
N GLU A 565 8.54 -18.50 41.38
CA GLU A 565 7.64 -18.81 42.50
C GLU A 565 7.75 -20.26 42.97
N LEU A 566 8.07 -21.20 42.08
CA LEU A 566 8.15 -22.63 42.38
C LEU A 566 9.51 -23.04 42.95
N ILE A 567 10.61 -22.50 42.42
CA ILE A 567 11.98 -22.96 42.76
C ILE A 567 12.87 -21.88 43.38
N GLY A 568 12.32 -20.68 43.59
CA GLY A 568 13.04 -19.51 44.10
C GLY A 568 13.78 -18.71 43.01
N SER A 569 13.77 -17.38 43.17
CA SER A 569 14.32 -16.44 42.18
C SER A 569 15.83 -16.57 41.98
N SER A 570 16.58 -17.06 42.97
CA SER A 570 18.04 -17.23 42.87
C SER A 570 18.45 -18.33 41.89
N ILE A 571 17.65 -19.39 41.77
CA ILE A 571 17.89 -20.49 40.84
C ILE A 571 17.21 -20.18 39.49
N ALA A 572 15.94 -19.76 39.51
CA ALA A 572 15.21 -19.44 38.29
C ALA A 572 15.88 -18.34 37.46
N GLY A 573 16.41 -17.29 38.11
CA GLY A 573 17.09 -16.19 37.43
C GLY A 573 18.37 -16.60 36.68
N LYS A 574 18.98 -17.76 37.02
CA LYS A 574 20.15 -18.27 36.29
C LYS A 574 19.80 -18.77 34.90
N LEU A 575 18.55 -19.14 34.64
CA LEU A 575 18.09 -19.66 33.35
C LEU A 575 18.24 -18.63 32.21
N HIS A 576 18.21 -17.34 32.53
CA HIS A 576 18.38 -16.27 31.52
C HIS A 576 19.86 -15.96 31.19
N THR A 577 20.83 -16.66 31.81
CA THR A 577 22.26 -16.37 31.63
C THR A 577 22.69 -16.52 30.17
N GLY A 578 23.05 -15.40 29.53
CA GLY A 578 23.49 -15.39 28.13
C GLY A 578 22.37 -15.63 27.10
N ARG A 579 21.10 -15.58 27.52
CA ARG A 579 19.92 -15.68 26.66
C ARG A 579 19.31 -14.31 26.41
N SER A 580 18.64 -14.13 25.29
CA SER A 580 17.82 -12.95 25.00
C SER A 580 16.41 -13.33 24.59
N ARG A 581 15.44 -12.44 24.84
CA ARG A 581 14.09 -12.58 24.29
C ARG A 581 14.06 -12.66 22.76
N ASN A 582 14.98 -11.98 22.06
CA ASN A 582 14.98 -11.90 20.60
C ASN A 582 15.17 -13.28 19.93
N GLU A 583 16.12 -14.08 20.43
CA GLU A 583 16.34 -15.45 19.96
C GLU A 583 15.29 -16.43 20.49
N GLN A 584 14.75 -16.16 21.69
CA GLN A 584 13.78 -17.02 22.37
C GLN A 584 12.48 -17.02 21.58
N ILE A 585 11.89 -15.85 21.32
CA ILE A 585 10.65 -15.76 20.52
C ILE A 585 10.84 -16.34 19.10
N ALA A 586 11.99 -16.11 18.47
CA ALA A 586 12.29 -16.68 17.16
C ALA A 586 12.35 -18.22 17.19
N THR A 587 12.87 -18.80 18.28
CA THR A 587 12.89 -20.25 18.50
C THR A 587 11.49 -20.79 18.73
N ASP A 588 10.73 -20.14 19.62
CA ASP A 588 9.41 -20.59 20.04
C ASP A 588 8.42 -20.60 18.88
N MET A 589 8.42 -19.54 18.07
CA MET A 589 7.58 -19.45 16.87
C MET A 589 7.89 -20.57 15.87
N ARG A 590 9.16 -20.93 15.68
CA ARG A 590 9.56 -22.01 14.75
C ARG A 590 9.15 -23.38 15.25
N LEU A 591 9.37 -23.66 16.54
CA LEU A 591 8.94 -24.91 17.19
C LEU A 591 7.42 -25.06 17.09
N TRP A 592 6.68 -24.00 17.41
CA TRP A 592 5.23 -23.98 17.32
C TRP A 592 4.75 -24.18 15.87
N ALA A 593 5.31 -23.41 14.92
CA ALA A 593 4.94 -23.50 13.51
C ALA A 593 5.17 -24.92 12.98
N ARG A 594 6.31 -25.55 13.27
CA ARG A 594 6.63 -26.90 12.81
C ARG A 594 5.56 -27.93 13.20
N GLY A 595 5.12 -27.92 14.46
CA GLY A 595 4.03 -28.79 14.92
C GLY A 595 2.73 -28.53 14.16
N ARG A 596 2.36 -27.26 14.01
CA ARG A 596 1.12 -26.85 13.32
C ARG A 596 1.11 -27.15 11.83
N LEU A 597 2.24 -26.98 11.14
CA LEU A 597 2.37 -27.31 9.71
C LEU A 597 2.27 -28.82 9.48
N ALA A 598 2.79 -29.64 10.40
CA ALA A 598 2.63 -31.10 10.33
C ALA A 598 1.15 -31.52 10.47
N GLU A 599 0.40 -30.90 11.38
CA GLU A 599 -1.05 -31.12 11.49
C GLU A 599 -1.80 -30.70 10.21
N LEU A 600 -1.47 -29.54 9.64
CA LEU A 600 -2.05 -29.08 8.37
C LEU A 600 -1.77 -30.08 7.23
N ALA A 601 -0.54 -30.57 7.12
CA ALA A 601 -0.16 -31.56 6.12
C ALA A 601 -0.97 -32.86 6.28
N ALA A 602 -1.20 -33.32 7.50
CA ALA A 602 -2.03 -34.50 7.77
C ALA A 602 -3.49 -34.30 7.29
N VAL A 603 -4.10 -33.16 7.62
CA VAL A 603 -5.48 -32.86 7.17
C VAL A 603 -5.57 -32.74 5.65
N MET A 604 -4.56 -32.16 4.98
CA MET A 604 -4.52 -32.11 3.52
C MET A 604 -4.41 -33.50 2.89
N LYS A 605 -3.63 -34.42 3.49
CA LYS A 605 -3.54 -35.82 3.05
C LYS A 605 -4.89 -36.53 3.20
N GLU A 606 -5.60 -36.32 4.31
CA GLU A 606 -6.97 -36.83 4.51
C GLU A 606 -7.94 -36.30 3.45
N LEU A 607 -7.92 -34.98 3.20
CA LEU A 607 -8.76 -34.33 2.21
C LEU A 607 -8.52 -34.87 0.79
N LEU A 608 -7.27 -35.09 0.40
CA LEU A 608 -6.93 -35.73 -0.88
C LEU A 608 -7.46 -37.16 -0.98
N GLY A 609 -7.41 -37.92 0.13
CA GLY A 609 -8.00 -39.25 0.22
C GLY A 609 -9.51 -39.23 0.01
N VAL A 610 -10.22 -38.28 0.64
CA VAL A 610 -11.66 -38.07 0.43
C VAL A 610 -11.97 -37.71 -1.02
N CYS A 611 -11.22 -36.79 -1.63
CA CYS A 611 -11.40 -36.44 -3.04
C CYS A 611 -11.25 -37.65 -3.97
N ALA A 612 -10.23 -38.49 -3.76
CA ALA A 612 -10.00 -39.70 -4.54
C ALA A 612 -11.14 -40.72 -4.36
N ALA A 613 -11.58 -40.95 -3.12
CA ALA A 613 -12.68 -41.86 -2.82
C ALA A 613 -14.01 -41.39 -3.45
N ARG A 614 -14.33 -40.10 -3.32
CA ARG A 614 -15.53 -39.50 -3.93
C ARG A 614 -15.49 -39.53 -5.45
N ALA A 615 -14.35 -39.19 -6.05
CA ALA A 615 -14.17 -39.27 -7.50
C ALA A 615 -14.38 -40.71 -8.02
N LYS A 616 -14.00 -41.74 -7.24
CA LYS A 616 -14.24 -43.14 -7.60
C LYS A 616 -15.70 -43.54 -7.48
N LEU A 617 -16.39 -43.07 -6.44
CA LEU A 617 -17.81 -43.33 -6.19
C LEU A 617 -18.69 -42.71 -7.29
N ASP A 618 -18.42 -41.46 -7.67
CA ASP A 618 -19.25 -40.68 -8.59
C ASP A 618 -18.74 -40.72 -10.05
N ILE A 619 -17.91 -41.72 -10.40
CA ILE A 619 -17.19 -41.77 -11.68
C ILE A 619 -18.09 -41.80 -12.92
N ASP A 620 -19.29 -42.38 -12.79
CA ASP A 620 -20.24 -42.49 -13.89
C ASP A 620 -21.14 -41.26 -14.03
N VAL A 621 -20.99 -40.24 -13.16
CA VAL A 621 -21.80 -39.02 -13.20
C VAL A 621 -21.24 -38.05 -14.24
N VAL A 622 -22.03 -37.78 -15.29
CA VAL A 622 -21.72 -36.77 -16.31
C VAL A 622 -22.49 -35.48 -16.03
N MET A 623 -21.80 -34.36 -16.17
CA MET A 623 -22.31 -33.01 -15.97
C MET A 623 -21.82 -32.06 -17.08
N PRO A 624 -22.44 -30.89 -17.25
CA PRO A 624 -21.87 -29.84 -18.08
C PRO A 624 -20.53 -29.35 -17.50
N GLY A 625 -19.51 -29.25 -18.34
CA GLY A 625 -18.30 -28.48 -18.06
C GLY A 625 -18.50 -27.01 -18.41
N TYR A 626 -17.84 -26.11 -17.68
CA TYR A 626 -18.07 -24.67 -17.80
C TYR A 626 -16.80 -23.91 -18.15
N THR A 627 -16.95 -22.94 -19.06
CA THR A 627 -15.97 -21.86 -19.28
C THR A 627 -16.76 -20.55 -19.31
N HIS A 628 -16.33 -19.53 -18.57
CA HIS A 628 -17.11 -18.28 -18.40
C HIS A 628 -18.52 -18.50 -17.84
N MET A 629 -18.73 -19.55 -17.03
CA MET A 629 -20.04 -20.00 -16.56
C MET A 629 -21.06 -20.33 -17.68
N GLN A 630 -20.59 -20.46 -18.92
CA GLN A 630 -21.35 -21.02 -20.04
C GLN A 630 -21.08 -22.51 -20.16
N ARG A 631 -22.11 -23.28 -20.52
CA ARG A 631 -21.98 -24.71 -20.79
C ARG A 631 -21.08 -24.87 -22.02
N ALA A 632 -19.99 -25.61 -21.86
CA ALA A 632 -19.02 -25.88 -22.90
C ALA A 632 -19.20 -27.32 -23.41
N GLN A 633 -18.53 -28.27 -22.76
CA GLN A 633 -18.52 -29.68 -23.15
C GLN A 633 -18.94 -30.56 -21.96
N PRO A 634 -19.53 -31.74 -22.20
CA PRO A 634 -19.79 -32.71 -21.13
C PRO A 634 -18.47 -33.16 -20.48
N ILE A 635 -18.48 -33.28 -19.15
CA ILE A 635 -17.38 -33.82 -18.35
C ILE A 635 -17.92 -34.76 -17.27
N ARG A 636 -17.07 -35.61 -16.71
CA ARG A 636 -17.39 -36.35 -15.48
C ARG A 636 -17.28 -35.44 -14.26
N PHE A 637 -18.23 -35.54 -13.32
CA PHE A 637 -18.16 -34.83 -12.03
C PHE A 637 -16.85 -35.15 -11.29
N SER A 638 -16.42 -36.41 -11.33
CA SER A 638 -15.14 -36.83 -10.78
C SER A 638 -13.94 -36.11 -11.39
N HIS A 639 -14.00 -35.75 -12.68
CA HIS A 639 -12.93 -34.99 -13.32
C HIS A 639 -12.87 -33.54 -12.78
N TRP A 640 -14.03 -32.92 -12.55
CA TRP A 640 -14.11 -31.61 -11.87
C TRP A 640 -13.53 -31.67 -10.45
N LEU A 641 -13.93 -32.66 -9.65
CA LEU A 641 -13.43 -32.81 -8.27
C LEU A 641 -11.92 -33.02 -8.22
N LEU A 642 -11.37 -33.86 -9.12
CA LEU A 642 -9.93 -34.11 -9.21
C LEU A 642 -9.13 -32.90 -9.68
N SER A 643 -9.76 -31.95 -10.40
CA SER A 643 -9.10 -30.69 -10.72
C SER A 643 -8.75 -29.90 -9.45
N HIS A 644 -9.67 -29.84 -8.48
CA HIS A 644 -9.44 -29.20 -7.17
C HIS A 644 -8.47 -29.99 -6.30
N ALA A 645 -8.57 -31.33 -6.31
CA ALA A 645 -7.61 -32.19 -5.63
C ALA A 645 -6.16 -32.01 -6.16
N THR A 646 -6.01 -31.73 -7.46
CA THR A 646 -4.70 -31.46 -8.06
C THR A 646 -4.07 -30.16 -7.53
N PHE A 647 -4.87 -29.10 -7.33
CA PHE A 647 -4.40 -27.87 -6.70
C PHE A 647 -3.96 -28.11 -5.26
N ILE A 648 -4.77 -28.82 -4.48
CA ILE A 648 -4.47 -29.17 -3.07
C ILE A 648 -3.20 -30.02 -2.96
N MET A 649 -2.99 -30.97 -3.88
CA MET A 649 -1.76 -31.76 -3.93
C MET A 649 -0.53 -30.88 -4.21
N GLY A 650 -0.67 -29.86 -5.06
CA GLY A 650 0.36 -28.84 -5.27
C GLY A 650 0.64 -28.03 -4.02
N ASP A 651 -0.40 -27.63 -3.28
CA ASP A 651 -0.26 -26.88 -2.03
C ASP A 651 0.40 -27.69 -0.92
N LEU A 652 0.12 -29.00 -0.84
CA LEU A 652 0.79 -29.88 0.11
C LEU A 652 2.29 -29.98 -0.18
N LYS A 653 2.70 -30.10 -1.45
CA LYS A 653 4.13 -30.07 -1.82
C LYS A 653 4.80 -28.74 -1.45
N ARG A 654 4.08 -27.62 -1.58
CA ARG A 654 4.58 -26.31 -1.15
C ARG A 654 4.74 -26.24 0.37
N LEU A 655 3.77 -26.75 1.13
CA LEU A 655 3.83 -26.85 2.58
C LEU A 655 5.05 -27.64 3.04
N GLU A 656 5.30 -28.81 2.44
CA GLU A 656 6.48 -29.65 2.71
C GLU A 656 7.78 -28.90 2.42
N GLY A 657 7.81 -28.10 1.34
CA GLY A 657 8.93 -27.22 1.04
C GLY A 657 9.15 -26.13 2.11
N VAL A 658 8.07 -25.50 2.60
CA VAL A 658 8.14 -24.50 3.69
C VAL A 658 8.65 -25.17 4.97
N GLN A 659 8.14 -26.36 5.31
CA GLN A 659 8.60 -27.13 6.47
C GLN A 659 10.11 -27.37 6.44
N GLY A 660 10.67 -27.74 5.29
CA GLY A 660 12.13 -27.91 5.17
C GLY A 660 12.95 -26.64 5.42
N ARG A 661 12.40 -25.44 5.13
CA ARG A 661 13.10 -24.16 5.30
C ARG A 661 12.96 -23.55 6.69
N ILE A 662 12.02 -24.03 7.52
CA ILE A 662 11.87 -23.51 8.89
C ILE A 662 12.82 -24.17 9.90
N GLU A 663 13.61 -25.16 9.47
CA GLU A 663 14.42 -26.07 10.31
C GLU A 663 15.78 -25.51 10.76
N LEU A 664 15.94 -24.18 10.85
CA LEU A 664 17.14 -23.53 11.37
C LEU A 664 16.92 -23.01 12.80
N CYS A 665 17.74 -23.47 13.74
CA CYS A 665 17.65 -23.12 15.15
C CYS A 665 18.28 -21.74 15.42
N PRO A 666 17.51 -20.74 15.91
CA PRO A 666 18.08 -19.45 16.26
C PRO A 666 18.66 -19.42 17.69
N LEU A 667 18.32 -20.36 18.56
CA LEU A 667 18.77 -20.38 19.96
C LEU A 667 20.32 -20.41 20.09
N GLY A 668 20.84 -19.66 21.07
CA GLY A 668 22.27 -19.49 21.36
C GLY A 668 22.95 -18.32 20.63
N VAL A 669 22.20 -17.44 19.98
CA VAL A 669 22.70 -16.21 19.32
C VAL A 669 22.58 -14.94 20.18
N GLY A 670 21.98 -15.05 21.37
CA GLY A 670 21.78 -13.93 22.28
C GLY A 670 20.89 -12.84 21.67
N ALA A 671 21.15 -11.58 22.02
CA ALA A 671 20.31 -10.47 21.55
C ALA A 671 20.51 -10.13 20.06
N LEU A 672 21.74 -10.29 19.55
CA LEU A 672 22.12 -10.02 18.16
C LEU A 672 23.55 -10.49 17.81
N ALA A 673 24.47 -10.60 18.78
CA ALA A 673 25.91 -10.74 18.55
C ALA A 673 26.49 -12.13 18.83
N GLY A 674 25.66 -13.10 19.20
CA GLY A 674 26.09 -14.41 19.70
C GLY A 674 26.01 -14.52 21.22
N ASN A 675 25.98 -15.75 21.72
CA ASN A 675 26.15 -16.04 23.15
C ASN A 675 27.63 -15.91 23.57
N PRO A 676 27.96 -15.22 24.68
CA PRO A 676 29.34 -14.94 25.05
C PRO A 676 30.04 -16.06 25.84
N PHE A 677 29.34 -17.13 26.19
CA PHE A 677 29.83 -18.18 27.09
C PHE A 677 30.27 -19.46 26.36
N GLY A 678 30.31 -19.44 25.02
CA GLY A 678 30.71 -20.60 24.23
C GLY A 678 29.69 -21.74 24.26
N ILE A 679 28.39 -21.40 24.28
CA ILE A 679 27.31 -22.39 24.26
C ILE A 679 27.35 -23.25 22.99
N ASP A 680 27.16 -24.56 23.14
CA ASP A 680 27.09 -25.50 22.03
C ASP A 680 25.75 -25.37 21.31
N ARG A 681 25.73 -24.66 20.18
CA ARG A 681 24.52 -24.45 19.39
C ARG A 681 24.09 -25.68 18.60
N ASP A 682 25.01 -26.56 18.23
CA ASP A 682 24.67 -27.80 17.52
C ASP A 682 23.92 -28.75 18.46
N PHE A 683 24.34 -28.81 19.74
CA PHE A 683 23.56 -29.47 20.79
C PHE A 683 22.16 -28.86 20.93
N LEU A 684 22.03 -27.53 21.01
CA LEU A 684 20.73 -26.86 21.12
C LEU A 684 19.80 -27.20 19.94
N ALA A 685 20.33 -27.15 18.71
CA ALA A 685 19.58 -27.52 17.51
C ALA A 685 19.14 -28.99 17.55
N SER A 686 20.06 -29.91 17.88
CA SER A 686 19.77 -31.34 17.92
C SER A 686 18.76 -31.72 19.02
N ASP A 687 18.86 -31.17 20.23
CA ASP A 687 17.95 -31.48 21.35
C ASP A 687 16.53 -30.93 21.09
N LEU A 688 16.42 -29.81 20.37
CA LEU A 688 15.16 -29.26 19.88
C LEU A 688 14.68 -29.90 18.57
N GLY A 689 15.47 -30.77 17.96
CA GLY A 689 15.16 -31.45 16.71
C GLY A 689 15.17 -30.57 15.46
N PHE A 690 15.89 -29.44 15.46
CA PHE A 690 16.17 -28.66 14.25
C PHE A 690 17.25 -29.34 13.40
N SER A 691 17.25 -29.07 12.09
CA SER A 691 18.23 -29.65 11.15
C SER A 691 19.63 -29.07 11.29
N ALA A 692 19.73 -27.79 11.64
CA ALA A 692 20.98 -27.06 11.78
C ALA A 692 20.77 -25.78 12.58
N VAL A 693 21.88 -25.15 12.95
CA VAL A 693 21.88 -23.82 13.57
C VAL A 693 21.70 -22.72 12.51
N HIS A 694 21.07 -21.61 12.90
CA HIS A 694 21.08 -20.40 12.06
C HIS A 694 22.52 -19.88 11.93
N PRO A 695 23.04 -19.62 10.71
CA PRO A 695 24.47 -19.37 10.50
C PRO A 695 24.95 -17.98 10.93
N ASN A 696 24.03 -17.02 11.12
CA ASN A 696 24.37 -15.65 11.47
C ASN A 696 23.43 -15.14 12.58
N SER A 697 24.00 -14.53 13.63
CA SER A 697 23.25 -14.09 14.81
C SER A 697 22.34 -12.89 14.55
N LEU A 698 22.76 -11.93 13.72
CA LEU A 698 21.95 -10.77 13.35
C LEU A 698 20.71 -11.18 12.57
N ALA A 699 20.91 -12.09 11.60
CA ALA A 699 19.82 -12.63 10.82
C ALA A 699 18.91 -13.53 11.68
N ALA A 700 19.46 -14.37 12.56
CA ALA A 700 18.69 -15.28 13.41
C ALA A 700 17.62 -14.57 14.26
N VAL A 701 17.95 -13.40 14.81
CA VAL A 701 17.03 -12.62 15.67
C VAL A 701 16.07 -11.73 14.87
N ALA A 702 16.41 -11.41 13.61
CA ALA A 702 15.62 -10.55 12.74
C ALA A 702 14.71 -11.33 11.79
N ASP A 703 15.03 -12.60 11.51
CA ASP A 703 14.39 -13.42 10.49
C ASP A 703 12.91 -13.72 10.83
N ARG A 704 12.05 -13.30 9.90
CA ARG A 704 10.62 -13.64 9.83
C ARG A 704 10.21 -14.11 8.43
N ASP A 705 11.17 -14.53 7.61
CA ASP A 705 10.90 -15.02 6.25
C ASP A 705 10.01 -16.27 6.32
N PHE A 706 10.20 -17.11 7.34
CA PHE A 706 9.35 -18.28 7.56
C PHE A 706 7.87 -17.91 7.80
N VAL A 707 7.59 -16.79 8.46
CA VAL A 707 6.22 -16.31 8.67
C VAL A 707 5.62 -15.85 7.35
N VAL A 708 6.40 -15.11 6.55
CA VAL A 708 5.99 -14.68 5.20
C VAL A 708 5.69 -15.89 4.32
N GLU A 709 6.56 -16.89 4.31
CA GLU A 709 6.36 -18.10 3.50
C GLU A 709 5.09 -18.87 3.92
N ILE A 710 4.81 -18.99 5.22
CA ILE A 710 3.58 -19.64 5.72
C ILE A 710 2.34 -18.84 5.29
N LEU A 711 2.37 -17.51 5.44
CA LEU A 711 1.27 -16.63 5.03
C LEU A 711 1.02 -16.69 3.52
N GLN A 712 2.07 -16.69 2.70
CA GLN A 712 1.97 -16.81 1.24
C GLN A 712 1.46 -18.18 0.80
N TRP A 713 1.98 -19.25 1.40
CA TRP A 713 1.52 -20.61 1.14
C TRP A 713 0.02 -20.74 1.46
N SER A 714 -0.39 -20.27 2.63
CA SER A 714 -1.79 -20.32 3.06
C SER A 714 -2.68 -19.46 2.17
N SER A 715 -2.22 -18.28 1.75
CA SER A 715 -2.97 -17.39 0.85
C SER A 715 -3.32 -18.09 -0.47
N LEU A 716 -2.37 -18.81 -1.06
CA LEU A 716 -2.60 -19.55 -2.30
C LEU A 716 -3.53 -20.75 -2.09
N MET A 717 -3.32 -21.52 -1.01
CA MET A 717 -4.18 -22.66 -0.67
C MET A 717 -5.63 -22.21 -0.40
N MET A 718 -5.82 -21.10 0.32
CA MET A 718 -7.12 -20.49 0.55
C MET A 718 -7.77 -19.98 -0.74
N ALA A 719 -6.99 -19.49 -1.72
CA ALA A 719 -7.51 -19.14 -3.04
C ALA A 719 -8.02 -20.37 -3.81
N HIS A 720 -7.36 -21.52 -3.69
CA HIS A 720 -7.87 -22.76 -4.28
C HIS A 720 -9.13 -23.25 -3.57
N LEU A 721 -9.18 -23.19 -2.24
CA LEU A 721 -10.38 -23.51 -1.48
C LEU A 721 -11.54 -22.56 -1.81
N SER A 722 -11.29 -21.26 -2.02
CA SER A 722 -12.33 -20.32 -2.40
C SER A 722 -12.93 -20.62 -3.78
N ARG A 723 -12.13 -21.12 -4.72
CA ARG A 723 -12.63 -21.58 -6.04
C ARG A 723 -13.50 -22.82 -5.93
N LEU A 724 -13.10 -23.80 -5.11
CA LEU A 724 -13.92 -24.97 -4.80
C LEU A 724 -15.24 -24.55 -4.14
N SER A 725 -15.17 -23.61 -3.18
CA SER A 725 -16.35 -23.05 -2.53
C SER A 725 -17.28 -22.37 -3.53
N GLU A 726 -16.76 -21.56 -4.45
CA GLU A 726 -17.55 -20.89 -5.49
C GLU A 726 -18.38 -21.89 -6.30
N ASP A 727 -17.70 -22.91 -6.84
CA ASP A 727 -18.35 -23.96 -7.64
C ASP A 727 -19.45 -24.65 -6.84
N LEU A 728 -19.15 -25.07 -5.60
CA LEU A 728 -20.12 -25.77 -4.76
C LEU A 728 -21.29 -24.88 -4.31
N ILE A 729 -21.07 -23.59 -4.06
CA ILE A 729 -22.12 -22.62 -3.78
C ILE A 729 -23.07 -22.55 -4.97
N ILE A 730 -22.53 -22.32 -6.17
CA ILE A 730 -23.32 -22.25 -7.41
C ILE A 730 -24.05 -23.57 -7.68
N TYR A 731 -23.36 -24.71 -7.53
CA TYR A 731 -23.94 -26.03 -7.76
C TYR A 731 -25.02 -26.40 -6.74
N SER A 732 -25.05 -25.75 -5.59
CA SER A 732 -26.06 -25.93 -4.55
C SER A 732 -27.29 -25.04 -4.69
N THR A 733 -27.31 -24.07 -5.60
CA THR A 733 -28.49 -23.22 -5.80
C THR A 733 -29.66 -24.00 -6.40
N ALA A 734 -30.88 -23.45 -6.31
CA ALA A 734 -32.06 -24.10 -6.87
C ALA A 734 -32.00 -24.19 -8.42
N GLU A 735 -31.33 -23.24 -9.07
CA GLU A 735 -31.17 -23.16 -10.52
C GLU A 735 -30.28 -24.29 -11.07
N PHE A 736 -29.22 -24.65 -10.35
CA PHE A 736 -28.33 -25.75 -10.72
C PHE A 736 -28.80 -27.08 -10.10
N GLY A 737 -28.95 -27.12 -8.78
CA GLY A 737 -29.38 -28.30 -8.03
C GLY A 737 -28.51 -29.53 -8.25
N PHE A 738 -27.23 -29.32 -8.56
CA PHE A 738 -26.25 -30.36 -8.86
C PHE A 738 -25.78 -31.07 -7.60
N VAL A 739 -25.62 -30.33 -6.50
CA VAL A 739 -25.19 -30.88 -5.22
C VAL A 739 -26.07 -30.38 -4.08
N CYS A 740 -26.05 -31.10 -2.96
CA CYS A 740 -26.67 -30.67 -1.72
C CYS A 740 -25.67 -30.83 -0.57
N VAL A 741 -25.33 -29.70 0.06
CA VAL A 741 -24.47 -29.66 1.26
C VAL A 741 -25.26 -30.24 2.44
N ALA A 742 -24.58 -31.04 3.27
CA ALA A 742 -25.20 -31.68 4.43
C ALA A 742 -25.56 -30.66 5.51
N ASP A 743 -26.58 -30.97 6.32
CA ASP A 743 -27.11 -30.08 7.36
C ASP A 743 -26.05 -29.64 8.37
N ALA A 744 -25.09 -30.51 8.69
CA ALA A 744 -23.97 -30.20 9.58
C ALA A 744 -23.07 -29.05 9.10
N TYR A 745 -23.11 -28.73 7.80
CA TYR A 745 -22.27 -27.70 7.16
C TYR A 745 -23.10 -26.63 6.44
N SER A 746 -24.41 -26.58 6.67
CA SER A 746 -25.32 -25.60 6.08
C SER A 746 -26.24 -25.01 7.14
N THR A 747 -26.76 -23.81 6.92
CA THR A 747 -27.87 -23.28 7.74
C THR A 747 -29.17 -23.32 6.96
N GLY A 748 -30.29 -23.33 7.70
CA GLY A 748 -31.64 -23.35 7.13
C GLY A 748 -32.44 -22.11 7.47
N SER A 749 -33.55 -21.91 6.77
CA SER A 749 -34.57 -20.93 7.17
C SER A 749 -35.64 -21.60 8.03
N SER A 750 -36.02 -20.98 9.14
CA SER A 750 -37.16 -21.43 9.96
C SER A 750 -38.51 -21.36 9.24
N LEU A 751 -38.62 -20.57 8.17
CA LEU A 751 -39.84 -20.39 7.36
C LEU A 751 -39.83 -21.21 6.07
N MET A 752 -38.66 -21.51 5.51
CA MET A 752 -38.50 -22.19 4.21
C MET A 752 -37.68 -23.47 4.37
N PRO A 753 -38.32 -24.63 4.63
CA PRO A 753 -37.63 -25.88 4.98
C PRO A 753 -36.77 -26.45 3.83
N GLN A 754 -37.01 -26.03 2.58
CA GLN A 754 -36.22 -26.43 1.42
C GLN A 754 -34.94 -25.60 1.25
N LYS A 755 -34.85 -24.41 1.87
CA LYS A 755 -33.73 -23.48 1.68
C LYS A 755 -32.57 -23.88 2.60
N LYS A 756 -31.47 -24.35 1.99
CA LYS A 756 -30.19 -24.57 2.66
C LYS A 756 -29.15 -23.57 2.15
N ASN A 757 -28.53 -22.86 3.08
CA ASN A 757 -27.48 -21.91 2.79
C ASN A 757 -26.12 -22.60 2.99
N PRO A 758 -25.21 -22.57 2.00
CA PRO A 758 -23.88 -23.17 2.10
C PRO A 758 -22.92 -22.30 2.92
N ASP A 759 -23.30 -21.88 4.14
CA ASP A 759 -22.56 -20.92 4.98
C ASP A 759 -21.09 -21.32 5.20
N SER A 760 -20.82 -22.62 5.34
CA SER A 760 -19.46 -23.15 5.47
C SER A 760 -18.57 -22.74 4.29
N LEU A 761 -19.09 -22.84 3.08
CA LEU A 761 -18.38 -22.53 1.83
C LEU A 761 -18.22 -21.02 1.65
N GLU A 762 -19.25 -20.24 1.99
CA GLU A 762 -19.20 -18.78 1.98
C GLU A 762 -18.16 -18.24 2.95
N LEU A 763 -18.09 -18.81 4.16
CA LEU A 763 -17.09 -18.46 5.17
C LEU A 763 -15.68 -18.84 4.71
N ILE A 764 -15.48 -20.00 4.08
CA ILE A 764 -14.17 -20.37 3.50
C ILE A 764 -13.75 -19.35 2.44
N ARG A 765 -14.66 -18.97 1.54
CA ARG A 765 -14.41 -17.95 0.50
C ARG A 765 -14.07 -16.58 1.11
N GLY A 766 -14.83 -16.12 2.11
CA GLY A 766 -14.56 -14.86 2.80
C GLY A 766 -13.25 -14.86 3.59
N LYS A 767 -12.91 -15.99 4.23
CA LYS A 767 -11.66 -16.15 4.99
C LYS A 767 -10.42 -16.13 4.10
N ALA A 768 -10.54 -16.43 2.80
CA ALA A 768 -9.41 -16.29 1.87
C ALA A 768 -8.91 -14.83 1.80
N GLY A 769 -9.82 -13.86 1.73
CA GLY A 769 -9.46 -12.44 1.73
C GLY A 769 -8.75 -12.00 3.01
N ARG A 770 -9.16 -12.52 4.18
CA ARG A 770 -8.50 -12.25 5.46
C ARG A 770 -7.04 -12.70 5.48
N VAL A 771 -6.78 -13.94 5.06
CA VAL A 771 -5.42 -14.50 5.00
C VAL A 771 -4.54 -13.73 4.01
N MET A 772 -5.08 -13.37 2.85
CA MET A 772 -4.36 -12.55 1.85
C MET A 772 -4.01 -11.16 2.39
N GLY A 773 -4.94 -10.53 3.10
CA GLY A 773 -4.73 -9.23 3.75
C GLY A 773 -3.61 -9.29 4.80
N GLN A 774 -3.59 -10.34 5.63
CA GLN A 774 -2.53 -10.59 6.60
C GLN A 774 -1.16 -10.78 5.96
N ALA A 775 -1.08 -11.54 4.85
CA ALA A 775 0.16 -11.71 4.10
C ALA A 775 0.69 -10.36 3.57
N SER A 776 -0.19 -9.54 2.99
CA SER A 776 0.16 -8.21 2.48
C SER A 776 0.56 -7.24 3.61
N GLY A 777 -0.18 -7.25 4.72
CA GLY A 777 0.07 -6.42 5.89
C GLY A 777 1.43 -6.73 6.50
N PHE A 778 1.71 -8.01 6.78
CA PHE A 778 2.99 -8.40 7.37
C PHE A 778 4.19 -8.15 6.45
N LEU A 779 4.04 -8.37 5.13
CA LEU A 779 5.08 -8.01 4.17
C LEU A 779 5.39 -6.49 4.18
N SER A 780 4.36 -5.68 4.44
CA SER A 780 4.51 -4.23 4.59
C SER A 780 5.20 -3.86 5.91
N THR A 781 4.93 -4.60 7.01
CA THR A 781 5.61 -4.42 8.30
C THR A 781 7.11 -4.66 8.20
N ILE A 782 7.54 -5.74 7.55
CA ILE A 782 8.97 -6.07 7.47
C ILE A 782 9.73 -5.23 6.43
N LYS A 783 9.02 -4.52 5.55
CA LYS A 783 9.62 -3.72 4.48
C LYS A 783 10.43 -2.57 5.07
N SER A 784 11.72 -2.54 4.72
CA SER A 784 12.66 -1.48 5.12
C SER A 784 12.98 -1.40 6.62
N LEU A 785 12.76 -2.48 7.39
CA LEU A 785 13.26 -2.55 8.76
C LEU A 785 14.80 -2.55 8.79
N PRO A 786 15.45 -1.74 9.63
CA PRO A 786 16.90 -1.81 9.80
C PRO A 786 17.29 -3.10 10.52
N THR A 787 18.47 -3.65 10.24
CA THR A 787 18.99 -4.79 11.00
C THR A 787 19.26 -4.38 12.47
N ALA A 788 19.02 -5.20 13.49
CA ALA A 788 18.56 -6.60 13.50
C ALA A 788 17.12 -6.76 14.01
N TYR A 789 16.92 -7.01 15.31
CA TYR A 789 15.60 -7.07 15.92
C TYR A 789 15.04 -5.65 16.13
N ASN A 790 13.79 -5.44 15.73
CA ASN A 790 13.00 -4.24 16.03
C ASN A 790 11.66 -4.68 16.61
N LYS A 791 11.02 -3.83 17.42
CA LYS A 791 9.77 -4.17 18.11
C LYS A 791 8.63 -4.45 17.12
N ASP A 792 8.71 -3.90 15.91
CA ASP A 792 7.83 -4.21 14.76
C ASP A 792 7.71 -5.72 14.49
N LEU A 793 8.74 -6.52 14.80
CA LEU A 793 8.69 -7.97 14.61
C LEU A 793 7.72 -8.68 15.58
N GLN A 794 7.18 -8.00 16.59
CA GLN A 794 6.08 -8.51 17.42
C GLN A 794 4.81 -8.76 16.58
N GLU A 795 4.58 -7.93 15.54
CA GLU A 795 3.47 -8.06 14.57
C GLU A 795 3.57 -9.30 13.68
N SER A 796 4.59 -10.14 13.87
CA SER A 796 4.69 -11.44 13.19
C SER A 796 3.84 -12.52 13.86
N VAL A 797 3.46 -12.35 15.12
CA VAL A 797 2.80 -13.40 15.91
C VAL A 797 1.32 -13.53 15.56
N GLU A 798 0.53 -12.47 15.69
CA GLU A 798 -0.92 -12.54 15.46
C GLU A 798 -1.30 -12.99 14.03
N PRO A 799 -0.68 -12.46 12.95
CA PRO A 799 -0.97 -12.93 11.60
C PRO A 799 -0.63 -14.40 11.41
N LEU A 800 0.48 -14.88 11.99
CA LEU A 800 0.88 -16.29 11.94
C LEU A 800 -0.15 -17.18 12.63
N LEU A 801 -0.53 -16.83 13.86
CA LEU A 801 -1.47 -17.61 14.68
C LEU A 801 -2.84 -17.71 13.99
N ASP A 802 -3.38 -16.59 13.53
CA ASP A 802 -4.69 -16.55 12.89
C ASP A 802 -4.69 -17.24 11.51
N CYS A 803 -3.63 -17.08 10.73
CA CYS A 803 -3.46 -17.75 9.44
C CYS A 803 -3.50 -19.27 9.60
N VAL A 804 -2.69 -19.82 10.51
CA VAL A 804 -2.62 -21.26 10.77
C VAL A 804 -3.96 -21.80 11.26
N LYS A 805 -4.61 -21.10 12.20
CA LYS A 805 -5.94 -21.47 12.72
C LYS A 805 -6.99 -21.46 11.62
N THR A 806 -7.04 -20.39 10.83
CA THR A 806 -7.99 -20.22 9.73
C THR A 806 -7.79 -21.30 8.67
N SER A 807 -6.54 -21.56 8.27
CA SER A 807 -6.19 -22.62 7.31
C SER A 807 -6.66 -23.99 7.77
N PHE A 808 -6.38 -24.32 9.03
CA PHE A 808 -6.72 -25.61 9.61
C PHE A 808 -8.24 -25.82 9.65
N HIS A 809 -8.99 -24.83 10.12
CA HIS A 809 -10.46 -24.91 10.15
C HIS A 809 -11.06 -25.00 8.75
N SER A 810 -10.58 -24.19 7.80
CA SER A 810 -11.06 -24.22 6.41
C SER A 810 -10.84 -25.59 5.76
N LEU A 811 -9.67 -26.20 5.96
CA LEU A 811 -9.36 -27.55 5.45
C LEU A 811 -10.26 -28.63 6.09
N ARG A 812 -10.42 -28.60 7.42
CA ARG A 812 -11.28 -29.57 8.13
C ARG A 812 -12.76 -29.45 7.72
N ILE A 813 -13.25 -28.22 7.56
CA ILE A 813 -14.63 -27.98 7.10
C ILE A 813 -14.79 -28.44 5.66
N THR A 814 -13.83 -28.13 4.77
CA THR A 814 -13.85 -28.59 3.37
C THR A 814 -13.89 -30.12 3.29
N LEU A 815 -13.07 -30.81 4.10
CA LEU A 815 -13.07 -32.27 4.21
C LEU A 815 -14.45 -32.79 4.58
N GLY A 816 -15.06 -32.24 5.63
CA GLY A 816 -16.40 -32.63 6.07
C GLY A 816 -17.49 -32.37 5.03
N VAL A 817 -17.43 -31.22 4.34
CA VAL A 817 -18.35 -30.89 3.25
C VAL A 817 -18.25 -31.91 2.12
N LEU A 818 -17.05 -32.21 1.63
CA LEU A 818 -16.86 -33.14 0.52
C LEU A 818 -17.21 -34.58 0.86
N ASP A 819 -16.86 -35.03 2.07
CA ASP A 819 -17.17 -36.39 2.55
C ASP A 819 -18.69 -36.63 2.56
N THR A 820 -19.45 -35.64 3.03
CA THR A 820 -20.91 -35.72 3.20
C THR A 820 -21.73 -35.17 2.02
N LEU A 821 -21.07 -34.65 0.97
CA LEU A 821 -21.74 -34.01 -0.17
C LEU A 821 -22.64 -35.00 -0.91
N LYS A 822 -23.89 -34.61 -1.14
CA LYS A 822 -24.83 -35.39 -1.96
C LYS A 822 -24.81 -34.87 -3.39
N VAL A 823 -24.56 -35.76 -4.34
CA VAL A 823 -24.54 -35.46 -5.79
C VAL A 823 -25.87 -35.85 -6.42
N ASN A 824 -26.43 -34.97 -7.26
CA ASN A 824 -27.66 -35.22 -7.99
C ASN A 824 -27.36 -35.53 -9.46
N ALA A 825 -27.00 -36.78 -9.73
CA ALA A 825 -26.62 -37.25 -11.07
C ALA A 825 -27.71 -37.00 -12.11
N ASN A 826 -28.99 -37.13 -11.74
CA ASN A 826 -30.12 -36.88 -12.64
C ASN A 826 -30.21 -35.41 -13.05
N ARG A 827 -30.01 -34.47 -12.10
CA ARG A 827 -30.01 -33.04 -12.40
C ARG A 827 -28.83 -32.65 -13.28
N MET A 828 -27.64 -33.12 -12.97
CA MET A 828 -26.45 -32.91 -13.81
C MET A 828 -26.66 -33.42 -15.24
N LYS A 829 -27.19 -34.64 -15.39
CA LYS A 829 -27.52 -35.21 -16.70
C LYS A 829 -28.59 -34.40 -17.43
N SER A 830 -29.62 -33.92 -16.74
CA SER A 830 -30.69 -33.10 -17.35
C SER A 830 -30.23 -31.71 -17.81
N ALA A 831 -29.11 -31.22 -17.28
CA ALA A 831 -28.53 -29.94 -17.67
C ALA A 831 -27.65 -30.04 -18.93
N LEU A 832 -27.38 -31.25 -19.43
CA LEU A 832 -26.68 -31.47 -20.69
C LEU A 832 -27.62 -31.16 -21.85
N THR A 833 -27.15 -30.40 -22.82
CA THR A 833 -27.92 -30.00 -24.00
C THR A 833 -27.14 -30.34 -25.26
N ALA A 834 -27.86 -30.69 -26.34
CA ALA A 834 -27.22 -31.24 -27.53
C ALA A 834 -26.25 -30.25 -28.20
N ASP A 835 -26.50 -28.94 -28.08
CA ASP A 835 -25.63 -27.86 -28.57
C ASP A 835 -24.19 -27.95 -28.03
N MET A 836 -24.00 -28.50 -26.83
CA MET A 836 -22.67 -28.77 -26.26
C MET A 836 -21.84 -29.73 -27.13
N LEU A 837 -22.48 -30.55 -27.97
CA LEU A 837 -21.87 -31.51 -28.87
C LEU A 837 -21.58 -30.92 -30.26
N ALA A 838 -21.78 -29.61 -30.46
CA ALA A 838 -21.39 -28.94 -31.71
C ALA A 838 -19.88 -29.08 -31.99
N THR A 839 -19.05 -29.11 -30.95
CA THR A 839 -17.61 -29.40 -31.10
C THR A 839 -17.39 -30.84 -31.56
N ASP A 840 -18.12 -31.80 -30.98
CA ASP A 840 -18.04 -33.21 -31.35
C ASP A 840 -18.52 -33.46 -32.80
N VAL A 841 -19.41 -32.61 -33.34
CA VAL A 841 -19.78 -32.58 -34.78
C VAL A 841 -18.61 -32.11 -35.64
N ALA A 842 -17.88 -31.08 -35.21
CA ALA A 842 -16.66 -30.64 -35.90
C ALA A 842 -15.59 -31.75 -35.88
N ASP A 843 -15.40 -32.41 -34.74
CA ASP A 843 -14.45 -33.54 -34.60
C ASP A 843 -14.84 -34.73 -35.48
N TYR A 844 -16.13 -35.03 -35.61
CA TYR A 844 -16.62 -36.06 -36.53
C TYR A 844 -16.21 -35.76 -37.98
N LEU A 845 -16.35 -34.52 -38.44
CA LEU A 845 -15.94 -34.14 -39.79
C LEU A 845 -14.42 -34.20 -39.98
N VAL A 846 -13.64 -33.87 -38.94
CA VAL A 846 -12.18 -34.06 -38.98
C VAL A 846 -11.83 -35.53 -39.17
N MET A 847 -12.51 -36.42 -38.45
CA MET A 847 -12.34 -37.88 -38.59
C MET A 847 -12.75 -38.40 -39.98
N LYS A 848 -13.57 -37.65 -40.74
CA LYS A 848 -13.93 -37.94 -42.14
C LYS A 848 -12.99 -37.27 -43.16
N GLY A 849 -11.90 -36.66 -42.71
CA GLY A 849 -10.84 -36.08 -43.54
C GLY A 849 -11.00 -34.60 -43.86
N VAL A 850 -11.98 -33.90 -43.26
CA VAL A 850 -12.19 -32.46 -43.49
C VAL A 850 -11.22 -31.63 -42.64
N PRO A 851 -10.52 -30.63 -43.20
CA PRO A 851 -9.64 -29.76 -42.42
C PRO A 851 -10.37 -29.01 -41.29
N PHE A 852 -9.80 -28.96 -40.08
CA PHE A 852 -10.46 -28.40 -38.88
C PHE A 852 -10.99 -26.96 -39.03
N ARG A 853 -10.28 -26.10 -39.78
CA ARG A 853 -10.76 -24.72 -40.04
C ARG A 853 -12.11 -24.68 -40.76
N GLU A 854 -12.39 -25.68 -41.59
CA GLU A 854 -13.65 -25.83 -42.30
C GLU A 854 -14.71 -26.50 -41.42
N THR A 855 -14.32 -27.48 -40.59
CA THR A 855 -15.27 -28.21 -39.74
C THR A 855 -15.91 -27.32 -38.67
N HIS A 856 -15.18 -26.35 -38.11
CA HIS A 856 -15.76 -25.37 -37.17
C HIS A 856 -16.86 -24.53 -37.85
N HIS A 857 -16.63 -24.06 -39.08
CA HIS A 857 -17.64 -23.31 -39.83
C HIS A 857 -18.84 -24.19 -40.19
N MET A 858 -18.60 -25.46 -40.57
CA MET A 858 -19.65 -26.43 -40.86
C MET A 858 -20.49 -26.75 -39.62
N ALA A 859 -19.87 -26.98 -38.45
CA ALA A 859 -20.56 -27.19 -37.19
C ALA A 859 -21.38 -25.95 -36.78
N GLY A 860 -20.82 -24.74 -36.95
CA GLY A 860 -21.57 -23.49 -36.77
C GLY A 860 -22.78 -23.38 -37.70
N SER A 861 -22.67 -23.84 -38.95
CA SER A 861 -23.81 -23.90 -39.87
C SER A 861 -24.85 -24.95 -39.48
N VAL A 862 -24.45 -26.07 -38.84
CA VAL A 862 -25.40 -27.05 -38.27
C VAL A 862 -26.19 -26.41 -37.13
N VAL A 863 -25.52 -25.69 -36.22
CA VAL A 863 -26.18 -24.95 -35.13
C VAL A 863 -27.19 -23.95 -35.70
N ARG A 864 -26.76 -23.11 -36.66
CA ARG A 864 -27.62 -22.13 -37.33
C ARG A 864 -28.84 -22.79 -38.00
N LYS A 865 -28.63 -23.93 -38.67
CA LYS A 865 -29.71 -24.67 -39.34
C LYS A 865 -30.71 -25.22 -38.33
N ALA A 866 -30.26 -25.69 -37.17
CA ALA A 866 -31.13 -26.14 -36.10
C ALA A 866 -31.97 -24.98 -35.54
N GLU A 867 -31.37 -23.80 -35.35
CA GLU A 867 -32.07 -22.57 -34.93
C GLU A 867 -33.14 -22.13 -35.95
N GLU A 868 -32.80 -22.13 -37.25
CA GLU A 868 -33.75 -21.81 -38.34
C GLU A 868 -34.96 -22.75 -38.37
N LEU A 869 -34.75 -24.03 -38.04
CA LEU A 869 -35.79 -25.06 -38.00
C LEU A 869 -36.54 -25.09 -36.66
N GLY A 870 -36.04 -24.40 -35.63
CA GLY A 870 -36.59 -24.45 -34.28
C GLY A 870 -36.45 -25.82 -33.60
N VAL A 871 -35.42 -26.59 -33.95
CA VAL A 871 -35.16 -27.95 -33.43
C VAL A 871 -33.79 -28.04 -32.75
N SER A 872 -33.54 -29.12 -32.01
CA SER A 872 -32.23 -29.41 -31.43
C SER A 872 -31.20 -29.73 -32.54
N ILE A 873 -29.91 -29.48 -32.30
CA ILE A 873 -28.86 -29.83 -33.28
C ILE A 873 -28.80 -31.34 -33.59
N ALA A 874 -29.29 -32.17 -32.67
CA ALA A 874 -29.41 -33.61 -32.83
C ALA A 874 -30.58 -34.05 -33.73
N GLU A 875 -31.54 -33.15 -33.98
CA GLU A 875 -32.78 -33.41 -34.73
C GLU A 875 -32.71 -32.92 -36.19
N VAL A 876 -31.61 -32.27 -36.59
CA VAL A 876 -31.38 -31.86 -37.97
C VAL A 876 -31.28 -33.09 -38.86
N SER A 877 -32.12 -33.15 -39.90
CA SER A 877 -32.21 -34.33 -40.77
C SER A 877 -30.90 -34.59 -41.52
N LEU A 878 -30.57 -35.85 -41.81
CA LEU A 878 -29.37 -36.17 -42.62
C LEU A 878 -29.41 -35.50 -44.00
N ALA A 879 -30.60 -35.28 -44.57
CA ALA A 879 -30.77 -34.58 -45.82
C ALA A 879 -30.31 -33.11 -45.71
N ASP A 880 -30.68 -32.42 -44.63
CA ASP A 880 -30.25 -31.04 -44.35
C ASP A 880 -28.76 -30.97 -44.00
N LEU A 881 -28.25 -31.93 -43.22
CA LEU A 881 -26.81 -32.02 -42.92
C LEU A 881 -25.98 -32.20 -44.20
N LYS A 882 -26.44 -33.03 -45.15
CA LYS A 882 -25.78 -33.24 -46.45
C LYS A 882 -25.77 -31.99 -47.34
N GLN A 883 -26.68 -31.03 -47.12
CA GLN A 883 -26.61 -29.73 -47.80
C GLN A 883 -25.46 -28.86 -47.26
N ILE A 884 -25.05 -29.07 -46.00
CA ILE A 884 -23.91 -28.36 -45.38
C ILE A 884 -22.59 -29.02 -45.81
N SER A 885 -22.51 -30.35 -45.78
CA SER A 885 -21.31 -31.10 -46.20
C SER A 885 -21.65 -32.52 -46.66
N PRO A 886 -21.07 -33.01 -47.78
CA PRO A 886 -21.30 -34.37 -48.24
C PRO A 886 -20.70 -35.44 -47.31
N HIS A 887 -19.84 -35.06 -46.36
CA HIS A 887 -19.18 -35.97 -45.41
C HIS A 887 -20.07 -36.43 -44.24
N PHE A 888 -21.29 -35.89 -44.11
CA PHE A 888 -22.27 -36.37 -43.14
C PHE A 888 -22.94 -37.67 -43.62
N ASP A 889 -22.98 -38.68 -42.74
CA ASP A 889 -23.61 -39.98 -42.97
C ASP A 889 -24.42 -40.40 -41.74
N ASN A 890 -25.15 -41.53 -41.80
CA ASN A 890 -26.05 -41.99 -40.74
C ASN A 890 -25.38 -42.17 -39.36
N ASP A 891 -24.05 -42.36 -39.33
CA ASP A 891 -23.27 -42.47 -38.09
C ASP A 891 -23.13 -41.15 -37.32
N ILE A 892 -23.51 -40.00 -37.90
CA ILE A 892 -23.58 -38.71 -37.20
C ILE A 892 -24.49 -38.76 -35.98
N ALA A 893 -25.55 -39.57 -35.99
CA ALA A 893 -26.45 -39.75 -34.85
C ALA A 893 -25.69 -40.22 -33.59
N GLN A 894 -24.58 -40.93 -33.76
CA GLN A 894 -23.76 -41.40 -32.64
C GLN A 894 -22.92 -40.30 -31.97
N VAL A 895 -22.79 -39.13 -32.60
CA VAL A 895 -22.10 -37.97 -32.03
C VAL A 895 -22.92 -37.35 -30.91
N PHE A 896 -24.26 -37.43 -30.98
CA PHE A 896 -25.18 -36.84 -30.01
C PHE A 896 -25.35 -37.67 -28.72
N ASP A 897 -24.34 -38.46 -28.36
CA ASP A 897 -24.26 -39.26 -27.15
C ASP A 897 -23.23 -38.65 -26.20
N PHE A 898 -23.70 -38.08 -25.09
CA PHE A 898 -22.84 -37.44 -24.10
C PHE A 898 -21.81 -38.40 -23.49
N GLU A 899 -22.14 -39.68 -23.37
CA GLU A 899 -21.21 -40.67 -22.81
C GLU A 899 -20.07 -40.95 -23.80
N LYS A 900 -20.39 -41.07 -25.09
CA LYS A 900 -19.35 -41.17 -26.14
C LYS A 900 -18.49 -39.91 -26.21
N SER A 901 -19.09 -38.74 -26.00
CA SER A 901 -18.36 -37.47 -25.94
C SER A 901 -17.30 -37.49 -24.83
N VAL A 902 -17.67 -37.83 -23.59
CA VAL A 902 -16.70 -37.91 -22.49
C VAL A 902 -15.64 -39.00 -22.72
N GLU A 903 -16.02 -40.17 -23.25
CA GLU A 903 -15.09 -41.28 -23.46
C GLU A 903 -14.06 -41.02 -24.56
N ARG A 904 -14.39 -40.22 -25.59
CA ARG A 904 -13.42 -39.82 -26.62
C ARG A 904 -12.26 -38.98 -26.08
N ARG A 905 -12.49 -38.23 -25.00
CA ARG A 905 -11.49 -37.38 -24.32
C ARG A 905 -10.59 -38.24 -23.43
N SER A 906 -9.89 -39.18 -24.06
CA SER A 906 -9.12 -40.27 -23.44
C SER A 906 -7.62 -40.03 -23.31
N ALA A 907 -7.11 -38.96 -23.93
CA ALA A 907 -5.75 -38.50 -23.68
C ALA A 907 -5.52 -38.24 -22.19
N GLN A 908 -4.26 -38.37 -21.74
CA GLN A 908 -3.89 -38.15 -20.34
C GLN A 908 -4.37 -36.77 -19.86
N GLY A 909 -5.07 -36.76 -18.71
CA GLY A 909 -5.67 -35.55 -18.16
C GLY A 909 -7.06 -35.23 -18.73
N GLY A 910 -7.58 -36.01 -19.68
CA GLY A 910 -8.94 -35.90 -20.18
C GLY A 910 -10.00 -36.46 -19.24
N THR A 911 -11.26 -36.34 -19.64
CA THR A 911 -12.44 -36.66 -18.81
C THR A 911 -13.00 -38.08 -19.01
N SER A 912 -12.44 -38.89 -19.91
CA SER A 912 -12.84 -40.30 -20.04
C SER A 912 -12.68 -41.07 -18.73
N LYS A 913 -13.46 -42.13 -18.54
CA LYS A 913 -13.41 -42.97 -17.32
C LYS A 913 -12.00 -43.51 -17.08
N ALA A 914 -11.33 -43.98 -18.12
CA ALA A 914 -9.97 -44.50 -18.05
C ALA A 914 -8.96 -43.42 -17.58
N SER A 915 -9.04 -42.20 -18.15
CA SER A 915 -8.16 -41.09 -17.76
C SER A 915 -8.43 -40.62 -16.32
N VAL A 916 -9.69 -40.57 -15.90
CA VAL A 916 -10.08 -40.20 -14.53
C VAL A 916 -9.60 -41.23 -13.52
N LEU A 917 -9.69 -42.53 -13.81
CA LEU A 917 -9.12 -43.59 -12.97
C LEU A 917 -7.60 -43.44 -12.83
N ALA A 918 -6.88 -43.11 -13.91
CA ALA A 918 -5.45 -42.86 -13.85
C ALA A 918 -5.10 -41.64 -12.97
N GLN A 919 -5.92 -40.58 -13.01
CA GLN A 919 -5.77 -39.41 -12.13
C GLN A 919 -5.99 -39.78 -10.65
N ILE A 920 -7.00 -40.60 -10.34
CA ILE A 920 -7.24 -41.13 -8.99
C ILE A 920 -6.02 -41.91 -8.50
N SER A 921 -5.54 -42.85 -9.30
CA SER A 921 -4.36 -43.66 -8.95
C SER A 921 -3.10 -42.81 -8.76
N SER A 922 -2.95 -41.69 -9.47
CA SER A 922 -1.84 -40.76 -9.25
C SER A 922 -1.90 -40.10 -7.87
N ILE A 923 -3.09 -39.74 -7.38
CA ILE A 923 -3.27 -39.17 -6.04
C ILE A 923 -3.03 -40.24 -4.97
N GLU A 924 -3.61 -41.44 -5.13
CA GLU A 924 -3.40 -42.58 -4.22
C GLU A 924 -1.90 -42.93 -4.11
N ALA A 925 -1.18 -42.97 -5.23
CA ALA A 925 0.26 -43.20 -5.25
C ALA A 925 1.07 -42.08 -4.60
N PHE A 926 0.64 -40.82 -4.76
CA PHE A 926 1.26 -39.68 -4.07
C PHE A 926 1.10 -39.82 -2.55
N LEU A 927 -0.09 -40.15 -2.06
CA LEU A 927 -0.36 -40.37 -0.63
C LEU A 927 0.44 -41.56 -0.08
N ALA A 928 0.56 -42.66 -0.84
CA ALA A 928 1.32 -43.84 -0.42
C ALA A 928 2.83 -43.55 -0.25
N LYS A 929 3.44 -42.77 -1.16
CA LYS A 929 4.85 -42.36 -1.03
C LYS A 929 5.09 -41.52 0.23
N GLN A 930 4.11 -40.69 0.58
CA GLN A 930 4.17 -39.80 1.74
C GLN A 930 3.98 -40.53 3.08
N GLY A 931 3.36 -41.72 3.09
CA GLY A 931 3.25 -42.57 4.28
C GLY A 931 4.51 -43.41 4.59
N ASN A 932 5.40 -43.59 3.61
CA ASN A 932 6.66 -44.34 3.77
C ASN A 932 7.87 -43.44 4.07
N SER A 933 7.68 -42.11 4.15
CA SER A 933 8.74 -41.11 4.34
C SER A 933 8.73 -40.48 5.75
N SER A 934 7.90 -40.98 6.66
CA SER A 934 7.79 -40.55 8.07
C SER A 934 8.66 -41.39 8.99
#